data_AF-A0A8H4V7K4-F1
#
_entry.id   AF-A0A8H4V7K4-F1
#
_cell.length_a   1.000
_cell.length_b   1.000
_cell.length_c   1.000
_cell.angle_alpha   90.00
_cell.angle_beta   90.00
_cell.angle_gamma   90.00
#
_symmetry.space_group_name_H-M   'P 1'
#
loop_
_entity.id
_entity.type
_entity.pdbx_description
1 polymer ?
#
loop_
_entity_poly.entity_id
_entity_poly.type
_entity_poly.pdbx_seq_one_letter_code
_entity_poly.pdbx_strand_id
1 'polypeptide(L)'
;MLVTKHAAELCALLVSDLFGELPSRVLAALLMNGRSSIIQLAQNTSLSPRHLRNGLGVLIQQNLLFYSTDSDTSATSYEANIDACYNLVRSGKILEVVESQHGRAGRDLVQTLLLLGCARVADLTHAFGSRAPNSNPNSNGHANGTHQSGSGLIESEDHLHMVLTRLIQDEVVETVRPDSLRNPAEVYREIEAEVTKTAPGEKASRNKIEQHMHIVERYQAFRDQSRTLKRQLDKANGPVAKRMKLQNGNAHADDPFADDLLPLNPDVVVRINHGKCLVQLRNQRLAEFAADALGEATGQVYHALLELLTVQLARCRPDQLSGDQGGSQQITVSSIEVYEHLDEGVNVQSGIGKAPREKIDFQSAEKVRPSPLDCESDSDDPDVRPPVRGRASRTVTSGGHDEFDESSDDDGHRAKGSRSASGVNGDRQTKVKFEDEAASKDNRLDQMRQHLLLLAESKHRFVRHCGINGRGQWTVDFGQLMESLREAELDAYIQQSFGRHGLRLTRILREKGKLDEKMLPSAALMKKSDVQGKMLAMQMAGLVDVQEVPKDNSRLANRTLFFWFFDGERTQSQLLDDVYKAMLRCLQTLQVERHKERNILSFVERKDVKGKEEEVMTAEHYNKYNRHLEEQEKLLGQVMRLDDMVAVLRDY
;
A
#
# COMPACT_ATOMS: atom_id res chain seq x y z
N MET A 1 1.16 13.98 12.80
CA MET A 1 2.30 13.04 12.98
C MET A 1 3.48 13.85 13.49
N LEU A 2 4.09 13.48 14.61
CA LEU A 2 5.34 14.13 15.03
C LEU A 2 6.43 13.72 14.04
N VAL A 3 6.98 14.71 13.35
CA VAL A 3 8.01 14.51 12.35
C VAL A 3 9.30 14.22 13.10
N THR A 4 9.89 13.05 12.87
CA THR A 4 11.18 12.78 13.47
C THR A 4 12.24 13.65 12.80
N LYS A 5 13.31 13.93 13.54
CA LYS A 5 14.42 14.73 13.04
C LYS A 5 15.00 14.13 11.74
N HIS A 6 15.18 12.81 11.70
CA HIS A 6 15.77 12.13 10.53
C HIS A 6 14.84 12.19 9.32
N ALA A 7 13.52 12.09 9.51
CA ALA A 7 12.54 12.24 8.42
C ALA A 7 12.58 13.66 7.82
N ALA A 8 12.68 14.69 8.67
CA ALA A 8 12.77 16.08 8.23
C ALA A 8 14.06 16.36 7.45
N GLU A 9 15.21 15.88 7.97
CA GLU A 9 16.50 16.00 7.31
C GLU A 9 16.54 15.26 5.96
N LEU A 10 15.94 14.06 5.90
CA LEU A 10 15.81 13.28 4.66
C LEU A 10 14.99 14.05 3.60
N CYS A 11 13.83 14.60 3.98
CA CYS A 11 13.01 15.39 3.06
C CYS A 11 13.73 16.64 2.55
N ALA A 12 14.43 17.35 3.44
CA ALA A 12 15.23 18.52 3.05
C ALA A 12 16.36 18.13 2.09
N LEU A 13 17.01 16.98 2.30
CA LEU A 13 18.07 16.48 1.43
C LEU A 13 17.57 16.13 0.03
N LEU A 14 16.42 15.45 -0.05
CA LEU A 14 15.78 15.09 -1.33
C LEU A 14 15.43 16.34 -2.16
N VAL A 15 14.85 17.33 -1.50
CA VAL A 15 14.53 18.62 -2.14
C VAL A 15 15.80 19.37 -2.54
N SER A 16 16.88 19.25 -1.77
CA SER A 16 18.18 19.82 -2.16
C SER A 16 18.75 19.16 -3.40
N ASP A 17 18.64 17.83 -3.53
CA ASP A 17 19.18 17.07 -4.66
C ASP A 17 18.40 17.37 -5.96
N LEU A 18 17.07 17.51 -5.86
CA LEU A 18 16.19 17.69 -7.02
C LEU A 18 15.98 19.16 -7.43
N PHE A 19 15.87 20.07 -6.45
CA PHE A 19 15.46 21.47 -6.68
C PHE A 19 16.47 22.51 -6.19
N GLY A 20 17.57 22.06 -5.57
CA GLY A 20 18.67 22.91 -5.11
C GLY A 20 18.53 23.42 -3.67
N GLU A 21 19.58 24.12 -3.22
CA GLU A 21 19.75 24.52 -1.82
C GLU A 21 18.72 25.55 -1.34
N LEU A 22 18.29 26.47 -2.22
CA LEU A 22 17.37 27.56 -1.83
C LEU A 22 15.99 27.02 -1.41
N PRO A 23 15.28 26.21 -2.23
CA PRO A 23 14.06 25.54 -1.80
C PRO A 23 14.25 24.66 -0.56
N SER A 24 15.35 23.91 -0.47
CA SER A 24 15.66 23.04 0.67
C SER A 24 15.76 23.82 1.98
N ARG A 25 16.46 24.97 1.99
CA ARG A 25 16.60 25.82 3.18
C ARG A 25 15.26 26.41 3.65
N VAL A 26 14.39 26.80 2.71
CA VAL A 26 13.04 27.27 3.04
C VAL A 26 12.19 26.14 3.63
N LEU A 27 12.26 24.95 3.03
CA LEU A 27 11.55 23.76 3.52
C LEU A 27 12.04 23.37 4.92
N ALA A 28 13.35 23.32 5.16
CA ALA A 28 13.91 22.99 6.47
C ALA A 28 13.44 23.96 7.57
N ALA A 29 13.36 25.26 7.27
CA ALA A 29 12.83 26.25 8.20
C ALA A 29 11.34 26.05 8.50
N LEU A 30 10.54 25.63 7.51
CA LEU A 30 9.13 25.27 7.69
C LEU A 30 8.96 23.97 8.49
N LEU A 31 9.80 22.97 8.28
CA LEU A 31 9.78 21.71 9.03
C LEU A 31 10.13 21.92 10.51
N MET A 32 11.05 22.84 10.81
CA MET A 32 11.46 23.15 12.19
C MET A 32 10.46 24.03 12.94
N ASN A 33 9.90 25.05 12.27
CA ASN A 33 9.06 26.05 12.93
C ASN A 33 7.55 25.81 12.74
N GLY A 34 7.18 24.87 11.87
CA GLY A 34 5.79 24.65 11.45
C GLY A 34 5.26 25.79 10.58
N ARG A 35 3.95 26.02 10.67
CA ARG A 35 3.23 27.04 9.89
C ARG A 35 3.86 28.42 10.09
N SER A 36 4.30 29.04 9.00
CA SER A 36 5.02 30.33 9.02
C SER A 36 4.56 31.27 7.90
N SER A 37 4.55 32.57 8.17
CA SER A 37 4.39 33.62 7.16
C SER A 37 5.72 33.98 6.51
N ILE A 38 5.69 34.70 5.39
CA ILE A 38 6.92 35.14 4.72
C ILE A 38 7.81 36.03 5.60
N ILE A 39 7.21 36.80 6.53
CA ILE A 39 7.91 37.68 7.46
C ILE A 39 8.67 36.84 8.50
N GLN A 40 8.02 35.82 9.05
CA GLN A 40 8.64 34.88 9.99
C GLN A 40 9.75 34.08 9.31
N LEU A 41 9.53 33.63 8.07
CA LEU A 41 10.55 32.93 7.29
C LEU A 41 11.77 33.82 7.02
N ALA A 42 11.58 35.10 6.73
CA ALA A 42 12.69 36.04 6.54
C ALA A 42 13.54 36.19 7.81
N GLN A 43 12.90 36.28 8.98
CA GLN A 43 13.59 36.34 10.27
C GLN A 43 14.37 35.04 10.55
N ASN A 44 13.74 33.88 10.35
CA ASN A 44 14.33 32.59 10.71
C ASN A 44 15.42 32.13 9.75
N THR A 45 15.31 32.47 8.46
CA THR A 45 16.27 32.01 7.43
C THR A 45 17.34 33.05 7.09
N SER A 46 17.14 34.31 7.47
CA SER A 46 17.95 35.46 7.02
C SER A 46 18.01 35.62 5.49
N LEU A 47 17.02 35.09 4.76
CA LEU A 47 16.91 35.23 3.32
C LEU A 47 16.12 36.48 2.93
N SER A 48 16.46 37.06 1.77
CA SER A 48 15.68 38.19 1.23
C SER A 48 14.26 37.75 0.85
N PRO A 49 13.25 38.63 0.95
CA PRO A 49 11.88 38.31 0.53
C PRO A 49 11.78 37.87 -0.94
N ARG A 50 12.69 38.34 -1.81
CA ARG A 50 12.75 37.91 -3.22
C ARG A 50 13.17 36.45 -3.33
N HIS A 51 14.24 36.06 -2.63
CA HIS A 51 14.69 34.66 -2.61
C HIS A 51 13.65 33.74 -1.97
N LEU A 52 12.97 34.19 -0.93
CA LEU A 52 11.87 33.43 -0.31
C LEU A 52 10.72 33.20 -1.28
N ARG A 53 10.28 34.22 -2.03
CA ARG A 53 9.22 34.05 -3.05
C ARG A 53 9.62 33.07 -4.14
N ASN A 54 10.87 33.12 -4.60
CA ASN A 54 11.37 32.17 -5.61
C ASN A 54 11.41 30.74 -5.05
N GLY A 55 11.92 30.55 -3.83
CA GLY A 55 11.97 29.24 -3.17
C GLY A 55 10.57 28.68 -2.91
N LEU A 56 9.67 29.50 -2.35
CA LEU A 56 8.27 29.13 -2.13
C LEU A 56 7.56 28.79 -3.46
N GLY A 57 7.81 29.55 -4.53
CA GLY A 57 7.24 29.29 -5.85
C GLY A 57 7.60 27.90 -6.38
N VAL A 58 8.87 27.51 -6.28
CA VAL A 58 9.32 26.15 -6.67
C VAL A 58 8.65 25.08 -5.81
N LEU A 59 8.60 25.27 -4.49
CA LEU A 59 8.01 24.29 -3.59
C LEU A 59 6.50 24.14 -3.78
N ILE A 60 5.77 25.22 -4.08
CA ILE A 60 4.33 25.18 -4.39
C ILE A 60 4.10 24.50 -5.75
N GLN A 61 4.89 24.83 -6.75
CA GLN A 61 4.83 24.21 -8.08
C GLN A 61 4.98 22.68 -8.01
N GLN A 62 5.87 22.21 -7.14
CA GLN A 62 6.15 20.79 -6.88
C GLN A 62 5.21 20.17 -5.82
N ASN A 63 4.19 20.91 -5.35
CA ASN A 63 3.20 20.44 -4.38
C ASN A 63 3.82 19.96 -3.04
N LEU A 64 4.91 20.59 -2.63
CA LEU A 64 5.66 20.25 -1.41
C LEU A 64 5.20 21.06 -0.19
N LEU A 65 4.36 22.08 -0.39
CA LEU A 65 3.83 22.94 0.66
C LEU A 65 2.30 23.02 0.59
N PHE A 66 1.71 23.18 1.76
CA PHE A 66 0.39 23.75 1.89
C PHE A 66 0.48 25.27 2.04
N TYR A 67 -0.49 25.98 1.48
CA TYR A 67 -0.67 27.39 1.79
C TYR A 67 -2.13 27.72 2.07
N SER A 68 -2.33 28.71 2.92
CA SER A 68 -3.64 29.23 3.28
C SER A 68 -3.55 30.74 3.33
N THR A 69 -4.45 31.43 2.64
CA THR A 69 -4.57 32.88 2.66
C THR A 69 -5.85 33.23 3.39
N ASP A 70 -5.70 33.92 4.51
CA ASP A 70 -6.83 34.41 5.29
C ASP A 70 -7.53 35.55 4.55
N SER A 71 -8.86 35.46 4.40
CA SER A 71 -9.67 36.46 3.72
C SER A 71 -9.68 37.80 4.45
N ASP A 72 -9.59 37.78 5.78
CA ASP A 72 -9.79 38.97 6.61
C ASP A 72 -8.49 39.77 6.71
N THR A 73 -7.36 39.08 6.91
CA THR A 73 -6.06 39.73 7.07
C THR A 73 -5.25 39.80 5.77
N SER A 74 -5.68 39.12 4.70
CA SER A 74 -4.91 38.92 3.47
C SER A 74 -3.50 38.35 3.71
N ALA A 75 -3.27 37.71 4.86
CA ALA A 75 -1.99 37.13 5.22
C ALA A 75 -1.90 35.69 4.73
N THR A 76 -0.88 35.39 3.94
CA THR A 76 -0.58 34.02 3.49
C THR A 76 0.36 33.32 4.46
N SER A 77 -0.03 32.12 4.86
CA SER A 77 0.76 31.22 5.69
C SER A 77 1.12 29.96 4.90
N TYR A 78 2.32 29.45 5.16
CA TYR A 78 2.89 28.29 4.49
C TYR A 78 3.20 27.20 5.51
N GLU A 79 2.97 25.95 5.13
CA GLU A 79 3.25 24.76 5.94
C GLU A 79 3.85 23.67 5.04
N ALA A 80 4.79 22.88 5.57
CA ALA A 80 5.43 21.82 4.81
C ALA A 80 4.53 20.58 4.69
N ASN A 81 4.39 20.04 3.46
CA ASN A 81 3.74 18.76 3.22
C ASN A 81 4.79 17.64 3.18
N ILE A 82 4.96 16.96 4.32
CA ILE A 82 6.02 15.97 4.51
C ILE A 82 5.76 14.71 3.71
N ASP A 83 4.50 14.29 3.61
CA ASP A 83 4.13 13.11 2.83
C ASP A 83 4.47 13.31 1.36
N ALA A 84 4.18 14.50 0.81
CA ALA A 84 4.59 14.86 -0.55
C ALA A 84 6.11 14.92 -0.71
N CYS A 85 6.82 15.51 0.25
CA CYS A 85 8.29 15.56 0.22
C CYS A 85 8.91 14.15 0.24
N TYR A 86 8.39 13.26 1.07
CA TYR A 86 8.88 11.88 1.14
C TYR A 86 8.60 11.10 -0.15
N ASN A 87 7.44 11.33 -0.79
CA ASN A 87 7.06 10.64 -2.02
C ASN A 87 8.02 10.90 -3.20
N LEU A 88 8.90 11.90 -3.13
CA LEU A 88 9.99 12.12 -4.10
C LEU A 88 10.92 10.89 -4.22
N VAL A 89 11.14 10.17 -3.11
CA VAL A 89 11.94 8.91 -3.10
C VAL A 89 11.33 7.86 -4.01
N ARG A 90 9.99 7.85 -4.15
CA ARG A 90 9.24 6.76 -4.80
C ARG A 90 9.05 6.97 -6.30
N SER A 91 9.56 8.05 -6.85
CA SER A 91 9.44 8.38 -8.27
C SER A 91 9.79 7.20 -9.18
N GLY A 92 10.88 6.47 -8.89
CA GLY A 92 11.28 5.27 -9.64
C GLY A 92 10.23 4.15 -9.61
N LYS A 93 9.79 3.73 -8.42
CA LYS A 93 8.79 2.66 -8.26
C LYS A 93 7.43 3.04 -8.87
N ILE A 94 7.03 4.30 -8.71
CA ILE A 94 5.78 4.80 -9.31
C ILE A 94 5.85 4.70 -10.83
N LEU A 95 6.98 5.06 -11.45
CA LEU A 95 7.14 4.96 -12.91
C LEU A 95 7.13 3.52 -13.41
N GLU A 96 7.67 2.58 -12.64
CA GLU A 96 7.66 1.15 -12.97
C GLU A 96 6.23 0.57 -12.94
N VAL A 97 5.45 0.89 -11.89
CA VAL A 97 4.05 0.49 -11.77
C VAL A 97 3.17 1.11 -12.87
N VAL A 98 3.41 2.39 -13.21
CA VAL A 98 2.67 3.04 -14.30
C VAL A 98 3.05 2.44 -15.66
N GLU A 99 4.32 2.06 -15.87
CA GLU A 99 4.71 1.40 -17.12
C GLU A 99 4.04 0.04 -17.29
N SER A 100 3.94 -0.75 -16.21
CA SER A 100 3.31 -2.07 -16.29
C SER A 100 1.80 -1.99 -16.56
N GLN A 101 1.11 -0.97 -16.02
CA GLN A 101 -0.36 -0.82 -16.16
C GLN A 101 -0.81 0.04 -17.36
N HIS A 102 -0.03 1.07 -17.71
CA HIS A 102 -0.39 2.09 -18.71
C HIS A 102 0.57 2.15 -19.89
N GLY A 103 1.60 1.30 -19.91
CA GLY A 103 2.60 1.24 -20.97
C GLY A 103 3.57 2.42 -20.97
N ARG A 104 4.43 2.44 -21.99
CA ARG A 104 5.51 3.43 -22.13
C ARG A 104 5.02 4.88 -22.28
N ALA A 105 3.89 5.09 -22.96
CA ALA A 105 3.30 6.42 -23.12
C ALA A 105 2.82 6.99 -21.79
N GLY A 106 2.17 6.16 -20.96
CA GLY A 106 1.78 6.54 -19.60
C GLY A 106 2.99 6.86 -18.72
N ARG A 107 4.04 6.04 -18.80
CA ARG A 107 5.31 6.28 -18.08
C ARG A 107 5.93 7.63 -18.45
N ASP A 108 6.06 7.96 -19.74
CA ASP A 108 6.69 9.22 -20.18
C ASP A 108 5.87 10.46 -19.76
N LEU A 109 4.53 10.35 -19.80
CA LEU A 109 3.64 11.41 -19.32
C LEU A 109 3.76 11.62 -17.81
N VAL A 110 3.73 10.54 -17.02
CA VAL A 110 3.89 10.62 -15.56
C VAL A 110 5.30 11.10 -15.19
N GLN A 111 6.34 10.67 -15.91
CA GLN A 111 7.70 11.17 -15.72
C GLN A 111 7.78 12.67 -15.96
N THR A 112 7.15 13.16 -17.02
CA THR A 112 7.09 14.60 -17.32
C THR A 112 6.34 15.36 -16.23
N LEU A 113 5.21 14.82 -15.74
CA LEU A 113 4.46 15.40 -14.62
C LEU A 113 5.25 15.41 -13.31
N LEU A 114 6.03 14.37 -12.99
CA LEU A 114 6.90 14.33 -11.80
C LEU A 114 7.96 15.44 -11.84
N LEU A 115 8.46 15.78 -13.03
CA LEU A 115 9.45 16.85 -13.21
C LEU A 115 8.82 18.25 -13.12
N LEU A 116 7.63 18.43 -13.68
CA LEU A 116 6.93 19.71 -13.69
C LEU A 116 6.19 20.02 -12.38
N GLY A 117 5.77 18.99 -11.64
CA GLY A 117 4.86 19.11 -10.50
C GLY A 117 3.42 19.28 -10.96
N CYS A 118 2.94 20.53 -11.04
CA CYS A 118 1.62 20.87 -11.55
C CYS A 118 1.71 21.39 -12.99
N ALA A 119 0.97 20.80 -13.93
CA ALA A 119 1.00 21.23 -15.33
C ALA A 119 -0.41 21.47 -15.87
N ARG A 120 -0.57 22.47 -16.74
CA ARG A 120 -1.80 22.63 -17.52
C ARG A 120 -1.81 21.64 -18.66
N VAL A 121 -2.99 21.17 -19.04
CA VAL A 121 -3.16 20.30 -20.22
C VAL A 121 -2.56 20.95 -21.46
N ALA A 122 -2.78 22.25 -21.68
CA ALA A 122 -2.20 22.98 -22.81
C ALA A 122 -0.66 22.95 -22.84
N ASP A 123 -0.02 23.06 -21.68
CA ASP A 123 1.45 23.06 -21.57
C ASP A 123 2.00 21.66 -21.87
N LEU A 124 1.29 20.60 -21.46
CA LEU A 124 1.62 19.21 -21.80
C LEU A 124 1.47 18.98 -23.30
N THR A 125 0.36 19.40 -23.90
CA THR A 125 0.13 19.29 -25.35
C THR A 125 1.25 19.96 -26.13
N HIS A 126 1.67 21.17 -25.73
CA HIS A 126 2.78 21.86 -26.37
C HIS A 126 4.11 21.11 -26.18
N ALA A 127 4.40 20.61 -24.97
CA ALA A 127 5.63 19.88 -24.68
C ALA A 127 5.76 18.60 -25.53
N PHE A 128 4.69 17.80 -25.62
CA PHE A 128 4.69 16.56 -26.41
C PHE A 128 4.55 16.81 -27.91
N GLY A 129 3.80 17.84 -28.34
CA GLY A 129 3.70 18.24 -29.74
C GLY A 129 5.05 18.65 -30.35
N SER A 130 5.95 19.25 -29.54
CA SER A 130 7.31 19.58 -29.97
C SER A 130 8.27 18.39 -30.04
N ARG A 131 7.89 17.25 -29.45
CA ARG A 131 8.72 16.03 -29.30
C ARG A 131 8.34 14.95 -30.31
N ALA A 132 7.16 15.04 -30.93
CA ALA A 132 6.78 14.18 -32.04
C ALA A 132 7.82 14.30 -33.17
N PRO A 133 8.31 13.19 -33.74
CA PRO A 133 9.30 13.26 -34.81
C PRO A 133 8.71 14.06 -35.96
N ASN A 134 9.35 15.17 -36.33
CA ASN A 134 9.05 15.90 -37.56
C ASN A 134 9.14 14.90 -38.72
N SER A 135 8.00 14.42 -39.20
CA SER A 135 7.92 13.78 -40.50
C SER A 135 8.32 14.84 -41.52
N ASN A 136 9.58 14.73 -41.97
CA ASN A 136 10.18 15.66 -42.90
C ASN A 136 9.29 15.71 -44.17
N PRO A 137 8.72 16.86 -44.58
CA PRO A 137 7.72 16.90 -45.67
C PRO A 137 8.25 16.54 -47.06
N ASN A 138 9.56 16.30 -47.20
CA ASN A 138 10.23 16.13 -48.49
C ASN A 138 10.79 14.71 -48.76
N SER A 139 10.40 13.69 -48.00
CA SER A 139 10.76 12.30 -48.30
C SER A 139 9.73 11.64 -49.22
N ASN A 140 9.74 11.99 -50.52
CA ASN A 140 9.08 11.21 -51.56
C ASN A 140 9.85 9.90 -51.78
N GLY A 141 9.63 8.92 -50.90
CA GLY A 141 10.09 7.55 -51.05
C GLY A 141 8.95 6.61 -50.72
N HIS A 142 8.33 6.04 -51.76
CA HIS A 142 7.46 4.87 -51.61
C HIS A 142 8.29 3.71 -51.03
N ALA A 143 8.23 3.54 -49.71
CA ALA A 143 8.74 2.35 -49.03
C ALA A 143 7.54 1.50 -48.61
N ASN A 144 7.20 0.53 -49.45
CA ASN A 144 6.40 -0.63 -49.08
C ASN A 144 7.25 -1.48 -48.12
N GLY A 145 6.82 -1.65 -46.87
CA GLY A 145 7.46 -2.60 -45.97
C GLY A 145 7.20 -2.34 -44.49
N THR A 146 6.42 -3.24 -43.87
CA THR A 146 6.46 -3.64 -42.46
C THR A 146 6.47 -2.52 -41.42
N HIS A 147 5.31 -2.30 -40.78
CA HIS A 147 5.17 -1.60 -39.50
C HIS A 147 6.34 -1.93 -38.57
N GLN A 148 7.31 -1.01 -38.45
CA GLN A 148 8.17 -0.99 -37.27
C GLN A 148 7.23 -0.69 -36.12
N SER A 149 7.15 -1.61 -35.15
CA SER A 149 6.40 -1.45 -33.92
C SER A 149 6.62 -0.03 -33.39
N GLY A 150 5.54 0.76 -33.29
CA GLY A 150 5.60 2.14 -32.82
C GLY A 150 6.37 2.20 -31.50
N SER A 151 7.12 3.28 -31.26
CA SER A 151 8.08 3.33 -30.15
C SER A 151 7.44 3.26 -28.75
N GLY A 152 6.11 3.15 -28.68
CA GLY A 152 5.31 3.18 -27.47
C GLY A 152 5.28 4.57 -26.81
N LEU A 153 5.70 5.62 -27.54
CA LEU A 153 5.72 7.00 -27.07
C LEU A 153 4.48 7.75 -27.57
N ILE A 154 4.28 8.96 -27.06
CA ILE A 154 3.16 9.82 -27.47
C ILE A 154 3.47 10.38 -28.87
N GLU A 155 2.63 10.01 -29.83
CA GLU A 155 2.84 10.29 -31.27
C GLU A 155 1.98 11.46 -31.78
N SER A 156 0.84 11.73 -31.14
CA SER A 156 -0.09 12.80 -31.52
C SER A 156 -0.74 13.47 -30.31
N GLU A 157 -1.35 14.63 -30.53
CA GLU A 157 -2.17 15.33 -29.52
C GLU A 157 -3.35 14.47 -29.07
N ASP A 158 -4.04 13.79 -30.00
CA ASP A 158 -5.15 12.90 -29.67
C ASP A 158 -4.70 11.71 -28.81
N HIS A 159 -3.52 11.14 -29.13
CA HIS A 159 -2.92 10.07 -28.33
C HIS A 159 -2.58 10.57 -26.91
N LEU A 160 -2.05 11.79 -26.75
CA LEU A 160 -1.84 12.40 -25.44
C LEU A 160 -3.14 12.52 -24.65
N HIS A 161 -4.20 13.06 -25.26
CA HIS A 161 -5.49 13.23 -24.61
C HIS A 161 -6.13 11.91 -24.19
N MET A 162 -5.98 10.86 -25.02
CA MET A 162 -6.42 9.50 -24.68
C MET A 162 -5.67 8.94 -23.46
N VAL A 163 -4.34 9.00 -23.45
CA VAL A 163 -3.52 8.49 -22.34
C VAL A 163 -3.81 9.27 -21.06
N LEU A 164 -3.91 10.60 -21.14
CA LEU A 164 -4.23 11.45 -20.00
C LEU A 164 -5.64 11.17 -19.46
N THR A 165 -6.62 10.97 -20.34
CA THR A 165 -8.00 10.58 -19.96
C THR A 165 -7.99 9.26 -19.19
N ARG A 166 -7.26 8.25 -19.68
CA ARG A 166 -7.12 6.95 -19.00
C ARG A 166 -6.50 7.09 -17.62
N LEU A 167 -5.39 7.83 -17.50
CA LEU A 167 -4.73 8.07 -16.21
C LEU A 167 -5.60 8.82 -15.19
N ILE A 168 -6.47 9.72 -15.67
CA ILE A 168 -7.45 10.43 -14.81
C ILE A 168 -8.56 9.48 -14.34
N GLN A 169 -9.07 8.63 -15.23
CA GLN A 169 -10.11 7.65 -14.86
C GLN A 169 -9.59 6.62 -13.85
N ASP A 170 -8.32 6.22 -13.96
CA ASP A 170 -7.62 5.32 -13.03
C ASP A 170 -7.16 6.01 -11.73
N GLU A 171 -7.38 7.32 -11.61
CA GLU A 171 -6.97 8.18 -10.48
C GLU A 171 -5.45 8.24 -10.26
N VAL A 172 -4.62 7.85 -11.23
CA VAL A 172 -3.15 8.06 -11.19
C VAL A 172 -2.83 9.55 -11.30
N VAL A 173 -3.62 10.26 -12.12
CA VAL A 173 -3.57 11.71 -12.29
C VAL A 173 -4.86 12.33 -11.75
N GLU A 174 -4.75 13.44 -11.03
CA GLU A 174 -5.91 14.18 -10.52
C GLU A 174 -5.85 15.67 -10.88
N THR A 175 -7.02 16.32 -10.86
CA THR A 175 -7.11 17.75 -11.14
C THR A 175 -6.79 18.58 -9.92
N VAL A 176 -5.97 19.63 -10.11
CA VAL A 176 -5.57 20.57 -9.08
C VAL A 176 -6.53 21.75 -9.06
N ARG A 177 -6.95 22.14 -7.85
CA ARG A 177 -7.66 23.39 -7.57
C ARG A 177 -6.90 24.19 -6.52
N PRO A 178 -7.09 25.52 -6.41
CA PRO A 178 -6.48 26.31 -5.35
C PRO A 178 -6.72 25.71 -3.95
N ASP A 179 -7.95 25.22 -3.72
CA ASP A 179 -8.35 24.57 -2.47
C ASP A 179 -7.63 23.23 -2.20
N SER A 180 -7.14 22.54 -3.24
CA SER A 180 -6.42 21.27 -3.10
C SER A 180 -4.99 21.42 -2.56
N LEU A 181 -4.48 22.65 -2.50
CA LEU A 181 -3.17 23.00 -1.94
C LEU A 181 -3.29 23.46 -0.47
N ARG A 182 -4.48 23.36 0.13
CA ARG A 182 -4.70 23.64 1.56
C ARG A 182 -4.45 22.39 2.40
N ASN A 183 -4.05 22.60 3.66
CA ASN A 183 -3.89 21.48 4.60
C ASN A 183 -5.25 20.86 4.92
N PRO A 184 -5.49 19.56 4.64
CA PRO A 184 -6.77 18.91 4.91
C PRO A 184 -7.22 18.99 6.39
N ALA A 185 -6.28 18.97 7.34
CA ALA A 185 -6.59 19.08 8.77
C ALA A 185 -7.02 20.50 9.18
N GLU A 186 -6.57 21.53 8.46
CA GLU A 186 -7.07 22.90 8.66
C GLU A 186 -8.49 23.04 8.10
N VAL A 187 -8.71 22.55 6.88
CA VAL A 187 -10.04 22.55 6.25
C VAL A 187 -11.07 21.81 7.10
N TYR A 188 -10.72 20.65 7.66
CA TYR A 188 -11.61 19.93 8.57
C TYR A 188 -11.99 20.76 9.80
N ARG A 189 -11.01 21.43 10.44
CA ARG A 189 -11.25 22.30 11.60
C ARG A 189 -12.10 23.52 11.26
N GLU A 190 -11.92 24.08 10.07
CA GLU A 190 -12.77 25.18 9.58
C GLU A 190 -14.21 24.71 9.37
N ILE A 191 -14.42 23.55 8.74
CA ILE A 191 -15.74 22.95 8.57
C ILE A 191 -16.38 22.68 9.93
N GLU A 192 -15.63 22.12 10.88
CA GLU A 192 -16.10 21.89 12.25
C GLU A 192 -16.51 23.19 12.93
N ALA A 193 -15.68 24.24 12.85
CA ALA A 193 -15.98 25.55 13.41
C ALA A 193 -17.22 26.20 12.78
N GLU A 194 -17.42 26.05 11.47
CA GLU A 194 -18.59 26.58 10.75
C GLU A 194 -19.87 25.85 11.12
N VAL A 195 -19.84 24.52 11.23
CA VAL A 195 -21.01 23.70 11.58
C VAL A 195 -21.39 23.87 13.06
N THR A 196 -20.40 24.09 13.92
CA THR A 196 -20.61 24.34 15.35
C THR A 196 -20.99 25.79 15.67
N LYS A 197 -20.81 26.73 14.74
CA LYS A 197 -21.20 28.14 14.90
C LYS A 197 -22.72 28.27 15.05
N THR A 198 -23.19 28.58 16.27
CA THR A 198 -24.58 28.92 16.55
C THR A 198 -24.83 30.42 16.41
N ALA A 199 -26.07 30.82 16.07
CA ALA A 199 -26.47 32.22 16.06
C ALA A 199 -26.35 32.83 17.47
N PRO A 200 -26.10 34.16 17.59
CA PRO A 200 -26.02 34.81 18.89
C PRO A 200 -27.30 34.60 19.71
N GLY A 201 -27.19 33.93 20.86
CA GLY A 201 -28.30 33.69 21.80
C GLY A 201 -28.98 32.33 21.72
N GLU A 202 -28.61 31.47 20.76
CA GLU A 202 -29.20 30.13 20.61
C GLU A 202 -28.40 29.09 21.41
N LYS A 203 -29.06 28.32 22.29
CA LYS A 203 -28.40 27.24 23.03
C LYS A 203 -28.02 26.11 22.07
N ALA A 204 -26.77 25.67 22.12
CA ALA A 204 -26.26 24.53 21.36
C ALA A 204 -26.95 23.22 21.79
N SER A 205 -28.18 23.00 21.30
CA SER A 205 -28.99 21.79 21.47
C SER A 205 -29.06 21.02 20.15
N ARG A 206 -27.95 20.94 19.42
CA ARG A 206 -27.87 20.08 18.24
C ARG A 206 -27.34 18.71 18.66
N ASN A 207 -27.93 17.67 18.10
CA ASN A 207 -27.51 16.30 18.31
C ASN A 207 -26.05 16.15 17.81
N LYS A 208 -25.12 15.78 18.72
CA LYS A 208 -23.69 15.69 18.40
C LYS A 208 -23.41 14.74 17.22
N ILE A 209 -24.22 13.69 17.09
CA ILE A 209 -24.12 12.70 16.01
C ILE A 209 -24.45 13.34 14.66
N GLU A 210 -25.55 14.09 14.58
CA GLU A 210 -25.97 14.77 13.34
C GLU A 210 -24.97 15.87 12.93
N GLN A 211 -24.42 16.61 13.89
CA GLN A 211 -23.36 17.58 13.62
C GLN A 211 -22.12 16.90 13.05
N HIS A 212 -21.69 15.79 13.66
CA HIS A 212 -20.54 15.03 13.17
C HIS A 212 -20.79 14.48 11.76
N MET A 213 -21.97 13.94 11.48
CA MET A 213 -22.33 13.47 10.13
C MET A 213 -22.27 14.60 9.10
N HIS A 214 -22.78 15.79 9.43
CA HIS A 214 -22.73 16.95 8.53
C HIS A 214 -21.30 17.46 8.30
N ILE A 215 -20.42 17.40 9.33
CA ILE A 215 -18.99 17.71 9.19
C ILE A 215 -18.33 16.72 8.22
N VAL A 216 -18.56 15.42 8.41
CA VAL A 216 -18.00 14.36 7.57
C VAL A 216 -18.49 14.50 6.12
N GLU A 217 -19.79 14.70 5.90
CA GLU A 217 -20.35 14.88 4.56
C GLU A 217 -19.72 16.08 3.82
N ARG A 218 -19.60 17.23 4.49
CA ARG A 218 -19.02 18.43 3.90
C ARG A 218 -17.52 18.28 3.61
N TYR A 219 -16.80 17.59 4.49
CA TYR A 219 -15.38 17.29 4.28
C TYR A 219 -15.16 16.25 3.16
N GLN A 220 -16.02 15.24 3.06
CA GLN A 220 -16.00 14.30 1.93
C GLN A 220 -16.27 15.01 0.61
N ALA A 221 -17.26 15.93 0.58
CA ALA A 221 -17.55 16.73 -0.60
C ALA A 221 -16.36 17.61 -1.02
N PHE A 222 -15.64 18.20 -0.07
CA PHE A 222 -14.38 18.93 -0.32
C PHE A 222 -13.31 18.02 -0.94
N ARG A 223 -13.12 16.82 -0.40
CA ARG A 223 -12.12 15.87 -0.89
C ARG A 223 -12.43 15.32 -2.27
N ASP A 224 -13.70 15.04 -2.56
CA ASP A 224 -14.14 14.51 -3.84
C ASP A 224 -14.11 15.56 -4.98
N GLN A 225 -13.79 16.81 -4.69
CA GLN A 225 -13.66 17.85 -5.71
C GLN A 225 -12.60 17.52 -6.77
N SER A 226 -11.48 16.87 -6.39
CA SER A 226 -10.42 16.49 -7.35
C SER A 226 -10.86 15.37 -8.30
N ARG A 227 -11.95 14.65 -7.97
CA ARG A 227 -12.55 13.59 -8.79
C ARG A 227 -13.65 14.09 -9.72
N THR A 228 -13.94 15.39 -9.74
CA THR A 228 -15.02 15.95 -10.56
C THR A 228 -14.82 15.64 -12.04
N LEU A 229 -13.60 15.85 -12.56
CA LEU A 229 -13.29 15.56 -13.96
C LEU A 229 -13.37 14.06 -14.26
N LYS A 230 -12.83 13.21 -13.38
CA LYS A 230 -13.01 11.76 -13.49
C LYS A 230 -14.50 11.38 -13.62
N ARG A 231 -15.37 11.89 -12.74
CA ARG A 231 -16.82 11.61 -12.78
C ARG A 231 -17.47 12.09 -14.08
N GLN A 232 -16.97 13.16 -14.70
CA GLN A 232 -17.44 13.63 -16.01
C GLN A 232 -16.99 12.69 -17.12
N LEU A 233 -15.72 12.27 -17.10
CA LEU A 233 -15.15 11.34 -18.06
C LEU A 233 -15.83 9.96 -17.96
N ASP A 234 -16.04 9.42 -16.76
CA ASP A 234 -16.73 8.13 -16.56
C ASP A 234 -18.17 8.14 -17.08
N LYS A 235 -18.84 9.31 -17.07
CA LYS A 235 -20.18 9.49 -17.66
C LYS A 235 -20.14 9.53 -19.18
N ALA A 236 -19.13 10.16 -19.77
CA ALA A 236 -18.98 10.28 -21.22
C ALA A 236 -18.48 8.97 -21.85
N ASN A 237 -17.48 8.34 -21.22
CA ASN A 237 -16.66 7.27 -21.77
C ASN A 237 -17.00 5.88 -21.20
N GLY A 238 -17.83 5.84 -20.16
CA GLY A 238 -18.06 4.65 -19.34
C GLY A 238 -16.95 4.45 -18.29
N PRO A 239 -17.26 3.76 -17.16
CA PRO A 239 -16.27 3.47 -16.14
C PRO A 239 -15.24 2.46 -16.63
N VAL A 240 -14.00 2.60 -16.17
CA VAL A 240 -12.86 1.73 -16.54
C VAL A 240 -13.17 0.25 -16.36
N ALA A 241 -13.85 -0.13 -15.29
CA ALA A 241 -14.24 -1.51 -15.00
C ALA A 241 -15.09 -2.18 -16.11
N LYS A 242 -15.80 -1.39 -16.94
CA LYS A 242 -16.53 -1.91 -18.12
C LYS A 242 -15.65 -2.04 -19.35
N ARG A 243 -14.58 -1.23 -19.48
CA ARG A 243 -13.61 -1.30 -20.58
C ARG A 243 -12.62 -2.46 -20.39
N MET A 244 -12.21 -2.73 -19.16
CA MET A 244 -11.33 -3.87 -18.84
C MET A 244 -11.95 -5.21 -19.28
N LYS A 245 -13.29 -5.35 -19.24
CA LYS A 245 -14.01 -6.55 -19.74
C LYS A 245 -13.89 -6.79 -21.25
N LEU A 246 -13.50 -5.78 -22.03
CA LEU A 246 -13.37 -5.85 -23.49
C LEU A 246 -11.91 -6.01 -23.95
N GLN A 247 -10.93 -5.85 -23.05
CA GLN A 247 -9.50 -5.72 -23.39
C GLN A 247 -8.71 -7.04 -23.33
N ASN A 248 -9.35 -8.18 -23.05
CA ASN A 248 -8.73 -9.52 -23.09
C ASN A 248 -8.47 -10.06 -24.52
N GLY A 249 -8.37 -9.18 -25.51
CA GLY A 249 -7.87 -9.51 -26.84
C GLY A 249 -6.43 -9.01 -26.96
N ASN A 250 -5.53 -9.89 -27.38
CA ASN A 250 -4.11 -9.65 -27.67
C ASN A 250 -3.80 -8.18 -27.99
N ALA A 251 -2.94 -7.57 -27.16
CA ALA A 251 -2.54 -6.18 -27.28
C ALA A 251 -1.73 -5.93 -28.56
N HIS A 252 -2.39 -5.64 -29.68
CA HIS A 252 -1.83 -4.88 -30.80
C HIS A 252 -2.96 -4.31 -31.68
N ALA A 253 -2.92 -2.97 -31.78
CA ALA A 253 -3.62 -2.10 -32.71
C ALA A 253 -5.17 -2.05 -32.60
N ASP A 254 -5.67 -0.83 -32.50
CA ASP A 254 -7.07 -0.40 -32.57
C ASP A 254 -7.89 -0.57 -31.28
N ASP A 255 -7.73 0.41 -30.38
CA ASP A 255 -8.77 0.75 -29.40
C ASP A 255 -9.99 1.28 -30.18
N PRO A 256 -11.13 0.57 -30.23
CA PRO A 256 -12.29 0.94 -31.06
C PRO A 256 -12.96 2.25 -30.64
N PHE A 257 -12.49 2.87 -29.56
CA PHE A 257 -13.01 4.11 -28.98
C PHE A 257 -12.12 5.34 -29.25
N ALA A 258 -11.06 5.21 -30.07
CA ALA A 258 -10.16 6.31 -30.39
C ALA A 258 -10.84 7.50 -31.09
N ASP A 259 -11.90 7.26 -31.87
CA ASP A 259 -12.52 8.27 -32.74
C ASP A 259 -13.53 9.22 -32.04
N ASP A 260 -13.91 8.97 -30.78
CA ASP A 260 -15.04 9.68 -30.12
C ASP A 260 -14.69 10.31 -28.75
N LEU A 261 -13.40 10.44 -28.41
CA LEU A 261 -12.98 11.04 -27.14
C LEU A 261 -13.03 12.57 -27.21
N LEU A 262 -13.85 13.17 -26.33
CA LEU A 262 -13.90 14.64 -26.18
C LEU A 262 -12.53 15.18 -25.72
N PRO A 263 -11.96 16.19 -26.40
CA PRO A 263 -10.70 16.79 -25.99
C PRO A 263 -10.83 17.42 -24.61
N LEU A 264 -9.80 17.21 -23.78
CA LEU A 264 -9.76 17.78 -22.42
C LEU A 264 -9.62 19.30 -22.50
N ASN A 265 -10.27 20.01 -21.57
CA ASN A 265 -10.13 21.46 -21.50
C ASN A 265 -8.65 21.85 -21.24
N PRO A 266 -8.03 22.68 -22.09
CA PRO A 266 -6.61 23.03 -22.02
C PRO A 266 -6.21 23.74 -20.71
N ASP A 267 -7.15 24.45 -20.06
CA ASP A 267 -6.89 25.23 -18.85
C ASP A 267 -6.87 24.39 -17.57
N VAL A 268 -7.24 23.09 -17.65
CA VAL A 268 -7.22 22.20 -16.49
C VAL A 268 -5.77 21.99 -16.04
N VAL A 269 -5.52 22.18 -14.75
CA VAL A 269 -4.25 21.85 -14.10
C VAL A 269 -4.33 20.44 -13.54
N VAL A 270 -3.34 19.62 -13.84
CA VAL A 270 -3.23 18.23 -13.38
C VAL A 270 -1.96 18.00 -12.58
N ARG A 271 -2.01 17.02 -11.68
CA ARG A 271 -0.85 16.50 -10.92
C ARG A 271 -0.99 15.01 -10.69
N ILE A 272 0.08 14.39 -10.17
CA ILE A 272 0.08 12.97 -9.79
C ILE A 272 -0.60 12.79 -8.44
N ASN A 273 -1.46 11.78 -8.36
CA ASN A 273 -2.08 11.34 -7.13
C ASN A 273 -1.20 10.27 -6.46
N HIS A 274 -0.28 10.72 -5.61
CA HIS A 274 0.58 9.81 -4.86
C HIS A 274 -0.20 8.83 -3.96
N GLY A 275 -1.40 9.21 -3.48
CA GLY A 275 -2.24 8.34 -2.67
C GLY A 275 -2.68 7.08 -3.42
N LYS A 276 -3.11 7.23 -4.68
CA LYS A 276 -3.49 6.09 -5.53
C LYS A 276 -2.27 5.26 -5.93
N CYS A 277 -1.15 5.89 -6.23
CA CYS A 277 0.10 5.20 -6.52
C CYS A 277 0.54 4.32 -5.34
N LEU A 278 0.37 4.80 -4.09
CA LEU A 278 0.66 4.01 -2.89
C LEU A 278 -0.26 2.80 -2.74
N VAL A 279 -1.53 2.89 -3.16
CA VAL A 279 -2.45 1.74 -3.18
C VAL A 279 -1.94 0.67 -4.14
N GLN A 280 -1.47 1.07 -5.33
CA GLN A 280 -0.90 0.11 -6.29
C GLN A 280 0.38 -0.54 -5.74
N LEU A 281 1.30 0.24 -5.17
CA LEU A 281 2.51 -0.28 -4.53
C LEU A 281 2.19 -1.24 -3.37
N ARG A 282 1.18 -0.93 -2.55
CA ARG A 282 0.71 -1.83 -1.49
C ARG A 282 0.20 -3.15 -2.08
N ASN A 283 -0.58 -3.09 -3.15
CA ASN A 283 -1.12 -4.29 -3.77
C ASN A 283 0.00 -5.19 -4.33
N GLN A 284 1.04 -4.60 -4.92
CA GLN A 284 2.23 -5.33 -5.33
C GLN A 284 2.93 -5.98 -4.12
N ARG A 285 3.15 -5.22 -3.04
CA ARG A 285 3.80 -5.76 -1.82
C ARG A 285 3.00 -6.90 -1.18
N LEU A 286 1.68 -6.79 -1.15
CA LEU A 286 0.79 -7.83 -0.64
C LEU A 286 0.79 -9.08 -1.54
N ALA A 287 0.88 -8.91 -2.86
CA ALA A 287 1.03 -10.01 -3.80
C ALA A 287 2.38 -10.74 -3.64
N GLU A 288 3.47 -10.00 -3.45
CA GLU A 288 4.79 -10.56 -3.11
C GLU A 288 4.74 -11.32 -1.78
N PHE A 289 4.09 -10.76 -0.77
CA PHE A 289 3.94 -11.42 0.53
C PHE A 289 3.15 -12.73 0.43
N ALA A 290 2.09 -12.77 -0.39
CA ALA A 290 1.38 -13.99 -0.71
C ALA A 290 2.22 -14.99 -1.52
N ALA A 291 3.04 -14.50 -2.45
CA ALA A 291 3.95 -15.32 -3.25
C ALA A 291 5.03 -16.00 -2.38
N ASP A 292 5.61 -15.26 -1.43
CA ASP A 292 6.58 -15.80 -0.47
C ASP A 292 5.97 -16.86 0.45
N ALA A 293 4.69 -16.73 0.78
CA ALA A 293 3.98 -17.64 1.67
C ALA A 293 3.42 -18.89 0.97
N LEU A 294 2.86 -18.75 -0.24
CA LEU A 294 2.03 -19.76 -0.91
C LEU A 294 2.44 -20.03 -2.38
N GLY A 295 3.48 -19.38 -2.88
CA GLY A 295 4.02 -19.54 -4.24
C GLY A 295 3.55 -18.48 -5.24
N GLU A 296 4.33 -18.32 -6.32
CA GLU A 296 4.20 -17.26 -7.31
C GLU A 296 2.82 -17.21 -8.01
N ALA A 297 2.29 -18.36 -8.44
CA ALA A 297 0.97 -18.42 -9.08
C ALA A 297 -0.15 -17.94 -8.15
N THR A 298 -0.07 -18.28 -6.86
CA THR A 298 -1.04 -17.82 -5.84
C THR A 298 -0.93 -16.30 -5.65
N GLY A 299 0.29 -15.76 -5.65
CA GLY A 299 0.54 -14.31 -5.59
C GLY A 299 -0.04 -13.56 -6.79
N GLN A 300 0.07 -14.10 -8.00
CA GLN A 300 -0.51 -13.50 -9.23
C GLN A 300 -2.05 -13.51 -9.20
N VAL A 301 -2.67 -14.61 -8.78
CA VAL A 301 -4.13 -14.68 -8.57
C VAL A 301 -4.58 -13.66 -7.52
N TYR A 302 -3.80 -13.50 -6.44
CA TYR A 302 -4.08 -12.51 -5.41
C TYR A 302 -3.92 -11.08 -5.91
N HIS A 303 -2.92 -10.80 -6.76
CA HIS A 303 -2.73 -9.50 -7.39
C HIS A 303 -3.94 -9.10 -8.23
N ALA A 304 -4.44 -10.00 -9.08
CA ALA A 304 -5.64 -9.77 -9.89
C ALA A 304 -6.87 -9.47 -9.03
N LEU A 305 -7.05 -10.18 -7.90
CA LEU A 305 -8.12 -9.88 -6.94
C LEU A 305 -7.96 -8.49 -6.31
N LEU A 306 -6.74 -8.10 -5.92
CA LEU A 306 -6.46 -6.80 -5.31
C LEU A 306 -6.71 -5.64 -6.27
N GLU A 307 -6.35 -5.77 -7.55
CA GLU A 307 -6.64 -4.75 -8.57
C GLU A 307 -8.15 -4.49 -8.67
N LEU A 308 -8.96 -5.54 -8.70
CA LEU A 308 -10.44 -5.42 -8.74
C LEU A 308 -11.01 -4.81 -7.45
N LEU A 309 -10.50 -5.20 -6.29
CA LEU A 309 -10.98 -4.67 -5.00
C LEU A 309 -10.61 -3.20 -4.77
N THR A 310 -9.53 -2.73 -5.39
CA THR A 310 -8.96 -1.41 -5.11
C THR A 310 -9.24 -0.35 -6.18
N VAL A 311 -10.05 -0.66 -7.20
CA VAL A 311 -10.45 0.30 -8.26
C VAL A 311 -10.95 1.61 -7.65
N GLN A 312 -11.86 1.54 -6.67
CA GLN A 312 -12.47 2.71 -6.01
C GLN A 312 -11.66 3.24 -4.82
N LEU A 313 -10.61 2.52 -4.41
CA LEU A 313 -9.78 2.88 -3.27
C LEU A 313 -8.70 3.87 -3.70
N ALA A 314 -8.75 5.09 -3.15
CA ALA A 314 -7.78 6.15 -3.44
C ALA A 314 -6.60 6.22 -2.48
N ARG A 315 -6.69 5.62 -1.29
CA ARG A 315 -5.63 5.67 -0.26
C ARG A 315 -5.61 4.37 0.53
N CYS A 316 -4.43 4.01 1.05
CA CYS A 316 -4.25 2.80 1.86
C CYS A 316 -4.93 2.92 3.23
N ARG A 317 -4.71 4.05 3.91
CA ARG A 317 -5.23 4.28 5.26
C ARG A 317 -6.61 4.95 5.25
N PRO A 318 -7.55 4.50 6.11
CA PRO A 318 -8.78 5.22 6.35
C PRO A 318 -8.45 6.59 6.95
N ASP A 319 -9.26 7.60 6.61
CA ASP A 319 -9.03 8.96 7.07
C ASP A 319 -9.41 9.07 8.56
N GLN A 320 -8.41 9.33 9.41
CA GLN A 320 -8.60 9.48 10.86
C GLN A 320 -9.61 10.58 11.20
N LEU A 321 -9.74 11.59 10.33
CA LEU A 321 -10.63 12.73 10.53
C LEU A 321 -12.08 12.45 10.09
N SER A 322 -12.27 11.56 9.11
CA SER A 322 -13.63 11.24 8.63
C SER A 322 -14.34 10.20 9.47
N GLY A 323 -13.66 9.61 10.48
CA GLY A 323 -14.26 8.64 11.39
C GLY A 323 -14.99 7.54 10.63
N ASP A 324 -14.32 6.91 9.65
CA ASP A 324 -14.90 5.88 8.78
C ASP A 324 -15.19 4.60 9.61
N GLN A 325 -16.20 4.71 10.48
CA GLN A 325 -16.74 3.62 11.27
C GLN A 325 -17.69 2.85 10.37
N GLY A 326 -17.17 1.77 9.77
CA GLY A 326 -17.92 0.54 9.52
C GLY A 326 -19.10 0.59 8.55
N GLY A 327 -19.23 1.64 7.72
CA GLY A 327 -20.38 1.81 6.83
C GLY A 327 -20.11 1.60 5.34
N SER A 328 -18.84 1.60 4.89
CA SER A 328 -18.55 1.31 3.49
C SER A 328 -18.88 -0.15 3.21
N GLN A 329 -19.93 -0.39 2.43
CA GLN A 329 -20.31 -1.69 1.92
C GLN A 329 -19.05 -2.41 1.42
N GLN A 330 -18.64 -3.46 2.13
CA GLN A 330 -17.39 -4.15 1.84
C GLN A 330 -17.39 -4.56 0.38
N ILE A 331 -16.42 -4.02 -0.38
CA ILE A 331 -16.28 -4.33 -1.80
C ILE A 331 -15.97 -5.83 -1.87
N THR A 332 -16.80 -6.56 -2.60
CA THR A 332 -16.64 -7.99 -2.82
C THR A 332 -16.48 -8.23 -4.31
N VAL A 333 -15.62 -9.18 -4.65
CA VAL A 333 -15.33 -9.58 -6.03
C VAL A 333 -15.64 -11.06 -6.17
N SER A 334 -16.28 -11.44 -7.26
CA SER A 334 -16.62 -12.85 -7.54
C SER A 334 -15.44 -13.60 -8.17
N SER A 335 -15.39 -14.92 -7.98
CA SER A 335 -14.39 -15.78 -8.65
C SER A 335 -14.42 -15.62 -10.17
N ILE A 336 -15.59 -15.42 -10.77
CA ILE A 336 -15.73 -15.21 -12.22
C ILE A 336 -15.04 -13.92 -12.67
N GLU A 337 -15.21 -12.82 -11.92
CA GLU A 337 -14.56 -11.54 -12.23
C GLU A 337 -13.03 -11.63 -12.10
N VAL A 338 -12.52 -12.34 -11.08
CA VAL A 338 -11.08 -12.60 -10.96
C VAL A 338 -10.57 -13.41 -12.15
N TYR A 339 -11.33 -14.44 -12.57
CA TYR A 339 -10.95 -15.27 -13.70
C TYR A 339 -10.92 -14.50 -15.03
N GLU A 340 -11.87 -13.58 -15.24
CA GLU A 340 -11.90 -12.70 -16.41
C GLU A 340 -10.73 -11.71 -16.42
N HIS A 341 -10.28 -11.24 -15.26
CA HIS A 341 -9.18 -10.27 -15.15
C HIS A 341 -7.78 -10.91 -15.10
N LEU A 342 -7.70 -12.21 -14.84
CA LEU A 342 -6.43 -12.92 -14.74
C LEU A 342 -5.79 -13.13 -16.11
N ASP A 343 -4.53 -12.72 -16.25
CA ASP A 343 -3.74 -12.93 -17.47
C ASP A 343 -3.74 -14.41 -17.90
N GLU A 344 -3.96 -14.65 -19.19
CA GLU A 344 -3.99 -15.98 -19.80
C GLU A 344 -2.64 -16.68 -19.67
N GLY A 345 -1.54 -15.92 -19.58
CA GLY A 345 -0.18 -16.43 -19.36
C GLY A 345 0.05 -17.08 -17.98
N VAL A 346 -0.84 -16.83 -17.01
CA VAL A 346 -0.69 -17.35 -15.64
C VAL A 346 -1.02 -18.84 -15.57
N ASN A 347 -0.03 -19.64 -15.15
CA ASN A 347 -0.17 -21.08 -14.95
C ASN A 347 -0.75 -21.41 -13.57
N VAL A 348 -2.07 -21.39 -13.47
CA VAL A 348 -2.83 -21.74 -12.24
C VAL A 348 -2.77 -23.22 -11.85
N GLN A 349 -2.12 -24.09 -12.64
CA GLN A 349 -1.88 -25.48 -12.23
C GLN A 349 -0.65 -25.61 -11.34
N SER A 350 0.23 -24.61 -11.37
CA SER A 350 1.46 -24.62 -10.59
C SER A 350 1.19 -24.23 -9.14
N GLY A 351 1.88 -24.87 -8.19
CA GLY A 351 1.77 -24.56 -6.77
C GLY A 351 0.59 -25.21 -6.02
N ILE A 352 -0.39 -25.79 -6.71
CA ILE A 352 -1.49 -26.52 -6.05
C ILE A 352 -1.08 -27.98 -5.77
N GLY A 353 -1.03 -28.35 -4.49
CA GLY A 353 -0.86 -29.74 -4.08
C GLY A 353 -2.10 -30.58 -4.40
N LYS A 354 -1.93 -31.73 -5.05
CA LYS A 354 -3.03 -32.68 -5.27
C LYS A 354 -3.30 -33.47 -4.00
N ALA A 355 -4.30 -33.05 -3.22
CA ALA A 355 -4.83 -33.85 -2.12
C ALA A 355 -5.98 -34.75 -2.61
N PRO A 356 -6.05 -36.02 -2.18
CA PRO A 356 -7.21 -36.86 -2.47
C PRO A 356 -8.46 -36.25 -1.83
N ARG A 357 -9.59 -36.27 -2.55
CA ARG A 357 -10.85 -35.62 -2.13
C ARG A 357 -11.32 -36.03 -0.73
N GLU A 358 -11.00 -37.24 -0.31
CA GLU A 358 -11.34 -37.79 1.02
C GLU A 358 -10.62 -37.10 2.19
N LYS A 359 -9.50 -36.41 1.93
CA LYS A 359 -8.72 -35.69 2.95
C LYS A 359 -9.05 -34.19 3.00
N ILE A 360 -9.90 -33.71 2.11
CA ILE A 360 -10.28 -32.30 2.04
C ILE A 360 -11.64 -32.14 2.73
N ASP A 361 -11.67 -31.41 3.83
CA ASP A 361 -12.93 -30.99 4.43
C ASP A 361 -13.48 -29.77 3.67
N PHE A 362 -14.28 -30.03 2.64
CA PHE A 362 -14.90 -29.00 1.82
C PHE A 362 -15.86 -28.11 2.62
N GLN A 363 -16.47 -28.59 3.72
CA GLN A 363 -17.40 -27.79 4.51
C GLN A 363 -16.66 -26.72 5.31
N SER A 364 -15.50 -27.07 5.86
CA SER A 364 -14.63 -26.11 6.54
C SER A 364 -13.96 -25.14 5.56
N ALA A 365 -13.42 -25.66 4.45
CA ALA A 365 -12.71 -24.84 3.46
C ALA A 365 -13.61 -23.81 2.77
N GLU A 366 -14.84 -24.18 2.41
CA GLU A 366 -15.78 -23.27 1.75
C GLU A 366 -16.64 -22.46 2.74
N LYS A 367 -16.35 -22.52 4.04
CA LYS A 367 -17.13 -21.81 5.07
C LYS A 367 -17.16 -20.31 4.80
N VAL A 368 -18.38 -19.79 4.58
CA VAL A 368 -18.62 -18.36 4.36
C VAL A 368 -18.47 -17.61 5.68
N ARG A 369 -17.66 -16.55 5.67
CA ARG A 369 -17.39 -15.64 6.79
C ARG A 369 -17.88 -14.23 6.42
N PRO A 370 -19.08 -13.82 6.85
CA PRO A 370 -19.67 -12.54 6.44
C PRO A 370 -18.99 -11.32 7.08
N SER A 371 -18.39 -11.46 8.27
CA SER A 371 -17.66 -10.41 8.97
C SER A 371 -16.20 -10.80 9.19
N PRO A 372 -15.30 -9.80 9.41
CA PRO A 372 -13.97 -10.06 9.95
C PRO A 372 -14.06 -10.82 11.29
N LEU A 373 -13.06 -11.64 11.59
CA LEU A 373 -12.95 -12.31 12.90
C LEU A 373 -12.23 -11.37 13.86
N ASP A 374 -12.72 -11.24 15.09
CA ASP A 374 -12.00 -10.53 16.15
C ASP A 374 -10.79 -11.38 16.59
N CYS A 375 -9.63 -10.75 16.76
CA CYS A 375 -8.33 -11.40 17.03
C CYS A 375 -8.28 -12.25 18.32
N GLU A 376 -9.32 -12.21 19.15
CA GLU A 376 -9.40 -12.90 20.46
C GLU A 376 -10.12 -14.26 20.41
N SER A 377 -10.61 -14.70 19.25
CA SER A 377 -11.40 -15.95 19.12
C SER A 377 -10.69 -17.02 18.30
N ASP A 378 -9.41 -17.27 18.59
CA ASP A 378 -8.64 -18.39 18.04
C ASP A 378 -8.81 -19.66 18.92
N SER A 379 -10.05 -19.99 19.29
CA SER A 379 -10.37 -21.34 19.76
C SER A 379 -11.03 -22.11 18.61
N ASP A 380 -10.24 -22.89 17.89
CA ASP A 380 -10.72 -23.99 17.07
C ASP A 380 -11.33 -25.06 17.98
N ASP A 381 -12.52 -24.78 18.52
CA ASP A 381 -13.37 -25.76 19.19
C ASP A 381 -14.43 -26.23 18.19
N PRO A 382 -14.40 -27.50 17.73
CA PRO A 382 -15.30 -28.00 16.69
C PRO A 382 -16.78 -28.12 17.14
N ASP A 383 -17.12 -27.79 18.39
CA ASP A 383 -18.44 -28.03 18.98
C ASP A 383 -19.31 -26.78 19.28
N VAL A 384 -19.03 -25.62 18.67
CA VAL A 384 -19.94 -24.46 18.79
C VAL A 384 -21.05 -24.53 17.75
N ARG A 385 -22.20 -25.11 18.14
CA ARG A 385 -23.46 -25.01 17.39
C ARG A 385 -23.87 -23.54 17.19
N PRO A 386 -24.46 -23.17 16.04
CA PRO A 386 -24.82 -21.78 15.75
C PRO A 386 -25.91 -21.26 16.71
N PRO A 387 -25.89 -19.97 17.08
CA PRO A 387 -26.92 -19.39 17.92
C PRO A 387 -28.25 -19.39 17.18
N VAL A 388 -29.24 -20.02 17.80
CA VAL A 388 -30.63 -20.04 17.35
C VAL A 388 -31.14 -18.59 17.28
N ARG A 389 -31.73 -18.23 16.13
CA ARG A 389 -32.43 -16.96 15.90
C ARG A 389 -33.35 -16.61 17.07
N GLY A 390 -33.05 -15.54 17.79
CA GLY A 390 -33.94 -14.92 18.76
C GLY A 390 -35.19 -14.39 18.06
N ARG A 391 -36.32 -15.05 18.27
CA ARG A 391 -37.65 -14.56 17.91
C ARG A 391 -38.10 -13.53 18.96
N ALA A 392 -38.78 -12.50 18.47
CA ALA A 392 -39.18 -11.30 19.16
C ALA A 392 -39.82 -11.47 20.55
N SER A 393 -39.55 -10.45 21.38
CA SER A 393 -40.11 -10.15 22.69
C SER A 393 -41.63 -10.35 22.80
N ARG A 394 -42.05 -11.07 23.85
CA ARG A 394 -43.34 -10.84 24.53
C ARG A 394 -43.18 -11.16 26.02
N THR A 395 -43.40 -10.11 26.80
CA THR A 395 -43.64 -10.04 28.25
C THR A 395 -44.47 -11.20 28.81
N VAL A 396 -44.14 -11.70 30.01
CA VAL A 396 -44.99 -11.75 31.23
C VAL A 396 -44.20 -12.39 32.39
N THR A 397 -44.52 -11.89 33.57
CA THR A 397 -43.99 -12.09 34.92
C THR A 397 -44.25 -13.46 35.56
N SER A 398 -43.31 -13.87 36.44
CA SER A 398 -43.48 -14.53 37.75
C SER A 398 -44.28 -15.83 37.88
N GLY A 399 -43.62 -16.86 38.45
CA GLY A 399 -44.24 -17.76 39.43
C GLY A 399 -43.95 -19.27 39.26
N GLY A 400 -43.39 -19.88 40.32
CA GLY A 400 -43.91 -21.14 40.87
C GLY A 400 -43.31 -22.49 40.43
N HIS A 401 -42.60 -23.10 41.39
CA HIS A 401 -42.71 -24.49 41.89
C HIS A 401 -42.37 -25.72 41.02
N ASP A 402 -41.56 -26.57 41.68
CA ASP A 402 -41.62 -28.05 41.83
C ASP A 402 -41.46 -28.93 40.59
N GLU A 403 -40.93 -30.15 40.61
CA GLU A 403 -40.16 -31.06 41.49
C GLU A 403 -40.02 -32.35 40.62
N PHE A 404 -39.08 -33.27 40.97
CA PHE A 404 -39.12 -34.72 40.63
C PHE A 404 -38.95 -35.14 39.14
N ASP A 405 -38.43 -36.31 38.76
CA ASP A 405 -37.63 -37.38 39.38
C ASP A 405 -37.10 -38.30 38.25
N GLU A 406 -36.03 -39.02 38.58
CA GLU A 406 -35.58 -40.38 38.22
C GLU A 406 -35.94 -41.17 36.94
N SER A 407 -34.99 -42.10 36.68
CA SER A 407 -35.03 -43.41 36.01
C SER A 407 -34.70 -43.40 34.51
N SER A 408 -33.67 -44.09 33.99
CA SER A 408 -33.07 -45.44 34.18
C SER A 408 -33.45 -46.37 33.02
N ASP A 409 -32.51 -47.28 32.75
CA ASP A 409 -32.59 -48.50 31.93
C ASP A 409 -32.27 -48.35 30.43
N ASP A 410 -31.70 -49.32 29.74
CA ASP A 410 -30.83 -50.49 29.98
C ASP A 410 -30.64 -51.12 28.58
N ASP A 411 -29.67 -52.03 28.44
CA ASP A 411 -29.50 -53.03 27.37
C ASP A 411 -29.14 -52.54 25.94
N GLY A 412 -28.05 -52.96 25.30
CA GLY A 412 -27.37 -54.25 25.35
C GLY A 412 -27.80 -55.11 24.16
N HIS A 413 -26.93 -55.35 23.16
CA HIS A 413 -26.76 -56.65 22.50
C HIS A 413 -25.65 -56.66 21.42
N ARG A 414 -24.72 -57.61 21.60
CA ARG A 414 -23.72 -58.15 20.67
C ARG A 414 -24.36 -58.92 19.51
N ALA A 415 -23.66 -59.03 18.36
CA ALA A 415 -22.86 -60.22 17.99
C ALA A 415 -22.59 -60.41 16.47
N LYS A 416 -21.32 -60.78 16.17
CA LYS A 416 -20.81 -61.77 15.17
C LYS A 416 -21.28 -61.66 13.70
N GLY A 417 -20.44 -61.66 12.66
CA GLY A 417 -19.13 -62.29 12.45
C GLY A 417 -19.26 -63.40 11.38
N SER A 418 -18.50 -63.33 10.27
CA SER A 418 -18.09 -64.52 9.50
C SER A 418 -17.05 -64.18 8.43
N ARG A 419 -16.12 -65.11 8.24
CA ARG A 419 -14.96 -65.14 7.34
C ARG A 419 -15.31 -65.90 6.05
N SER A 420 -14.59 -65.66 4.94
CA SER A 420 -13.87 -66.70 4.18
C SER A 420 -13.21 -66.17 2.89
N ALA A 421 -12.29 -66.97 2.36
CA ALA A 421 -11.13 -66.58 1.56
C ALA A 421 -11.13 -67.06 0.09
N SER A 422 -10.16 -66.53 -0.66
CA SER A 422 -9.40 -67.14 -1.79
C SER A 422 -10.05 -67.32 -3.17
N GLY A 423 -9.37 -66.81 -4.22
CA GLY A 423 -9.62 -67.11 -5.65
C GLY A 423 -8.68 -66.33 -6.59
N VAL A 424 -8.12 -67.01 -7.59
CA VAL A 424 -6.92 -66.72 -8.40
C VAL A 424 -7.19 -65.95 -9.72
N ASN A 425 -6.15 -65.26 -10.23
CA ASN A 425 -5.84 -64.72 -11.59
C ASN A 425 -6.93 -64.58 -12.68
N GLY A 426 -6.92 -63.42 -13.34
CA GLY A 426 -7.47 -63.23 -14.68
C GLY A 426 -7.07 -61.89 -15.29
N ASP A 427 -6.17 -61.93 -16.27
CA ASP A 427 -5.73 -60.84 -17.15
C ASP A 427 -6.92 -60.20 -17.87
N ARG A 428 -7.09 -58.87 -17.74
CA ARG A 428 -7.99 -58.09 -18.58
C ARG A 428 -7.49 -56.64 -18.65
N GLN A 429 -6.99 -56.29 -19.83
CA GLN A 429 -6.67 -54.93 -20.23
C GLN A 429 -7.85 -53.99 -19.95
N THR A 430 -7.74 -53.16 -18.93
CA THR A 430 -8.64 -52.04 -18.69
C THR A 430 -8.16 -50.86 -19.51
N LYS A 431 -8.77 -50.70 -20.69
CA LYS A 431 -8.72 -49.47 -21.48
C LYS A 431 -9.29 -48.34 -20.62
N VAL A 432 -8.43 -47.59 -19.96
CA VAL A 432 -8.79 -46.34 -19.27
C VAL A 432 -9.23 -45.37 -20.36
N LYS A 433 -10.54 -45.22 -20.54
CA LYS A 433 -11.11 -44.07 -21.24
C LYS A 433 -10.82 -42.87 -20.34
N PHE A 434 -9.91 -42.00 -20.76
CA PHE A 434 -9.92 -40.63 -20.31
C PHE A 434 -11.21 -40.02 -20.84
N GLU A 435 -12.12 -39.63 -19.94
CA GLU A 435 -13.21 -38.71 -20.27
C GLU A 435 -12.58 -37.34 -20.50
N ASP A 436 -12.13 -37.14 -21.73
CA ASP A 436 -11.57 -35.90 -22.24
C ASP A 436 -12.65 -35.21 -23.09
N GLU A 437 -13.77 -34.79 -22.48
CA GLU A 437 -14.80 -34.03 -23.18
C GLU A 437 -15.31 -32.86 -22.30
N ALA A 438 -14.92 -31.63 -22.71
CA ALA A 438 -15.37 -30.29 -22.28
C ALA A 438 -14.64 -29.53 -21.14
N ALA A 439 -13.51 -29.99 -20.61
CA ALA A 439 -12.96 -29.52 -19.32
C ALA A 439 -11.74 -28.55 -19.35
N SER A 440 -11.48 -27.76 -20.39
CA SER A 440 -10.26 -26.91 -20.38
C SER A 440 -10.43 -25.58 -19.62
N LYS A 441 -11.59 -24.90 -19.74
CA LYS A 441 -11.83 -23.57 -19.13
C LYS A 441 -12.39 -23.68 -17.70
N ASP A 442 -13.37 -24.56 -17.48
CA ASP A 442 -13.94 -24.79 -16.14
C ASP A 442 -12.91 -25.37 -15.18
N ASN A 443 -11.99 -26.23 -15.66
CA ASN A 443 -10.88 -26.74 -14.85
C ASN A 443 -9.88 -25.64 -14.46
N ARG A 444 -9.62 -24.66 -15.35
CA ARG A 444 -8.76 -23.51 -15.02
C ARG A 444 -9.41 -22.62 -13.96
N LEU A 445 -10.72 -22.38 -14.07
CA LEU A 445 -11.47 -21.60 -13.08
C LEU A 445 -11.48 -22.30 -11.72
N ASP A 446 -11.69 -23.62 -11.69
CA ASP A 446 -11.69 -24.39 -10.45
C ASP A 446 -10.30 -24.43 -9.79
N GLN A 447 -9.22 -24.51 -10.59
CA GLN A 447 -7.84 -24.39 -10.11
C GLN A 447 -7.55 -23.00 -9.54
N MET A 448 -7.94 -21.94 -10.25
CA MET A 448 -7.83 -20.57 -9.74
C MET A 448 -8.61 -20.38 -8.42
N ARG A 449 -9.82 -20.96 -8.31
CA ARG A 449 -10.61 -20.93 -7.08
C ARG A 449 -9.91 -21.65 -5.92
N GLN A 450 -9.18 -22.73 -6.19
CA GLN A 450 -8.36 -23.40 -5.17
C GLN A 450 -7.26 -22.49 -4.62
N HIS A 451 -6.61 -21.66 -5.45
CA HIS A 451 -5.67 -20.64 -4.96
C HIS A 451 -6.35 -19.62 -4.02
N LEU A 452 -7.59 -19.20 -4.32
CA LEU A 452 -8.36 -18.30 -3.46
C LEU A 452 -8.72 -18.94 -2.11
N LEU A 453 -9.03 -20.23 -2.09
CA LEU A 453 -9.25 -20.98 -0.86
C LEU A 453 -7.96 -21.10 -0.02
N LEU A 454 -6.82 -21.38 -0.66
CA LEU A 454 -5.51 -21.41 0.03
C LEU A 454 -5.16 -20.06 0.68
N LEU A 455 -5.45 -18.95 -0.02
CA LEU A 455 -5.28 -17.61 0.53
C LEU A 455 -6.15 -17.37 1.77
N ALA A 456 -7.38 -17.89 1.77
CA ALA A 456 -8.33 -17.74 2.87
C ALA A 456 -7.99 -18.58 4.10
N GLU A 457 -7.44 -19.78 3.91
CA GLU A 457 -7.03 -20.69 5.01
C GLU A 457 -5.64 -20.35 5.58
N SER A 458 -4.85 -19.56 4.86
CA SER A 458 -3.49 -19.20 5.29
C SER A 458 -3.46 -18.57 6.69
N LYS A 459 -2.32 -18.72 7.39
CA LYS A 459 -2.10 -18.08 8.70
C LYS A 459 -2.33 -16.57 8.69
N HIS A 460 -1.99 -15.92 7.58
CA HIS A 460 -2.13 -14.47 7.41
C HIS A 460 -3.53 -14.03 6.97
N ARG A 461 -4.41 -14.98 6.61
CA ARG A 461 -5.79 -14.74 6.15
C ARG A 461 -5.85 -13.64 5.08
N PHE A 462 -5.08 -13.82 4.00
CA PHE A 462 -4.96 -12.84 2.90
C PHE A 462 -6.30 -12.42 2.29
N VAL A 463 -7.28 -13.33 2.27
CA VAL A 463 -8.60 -13.15 1.67
C VAL A 463 -9.66 -13.72 2.61
N ARG A 464 -10.86 -13.13 2.62
CA ARG A 464 -12.04 -13.70 3.27
C ARG A 464 -13.09 -14.11 2.25
N HIS A 465 -13.65 -15.31 2.42
CA HIS A 465 -14.77 -15.81 1.64
C HIS A 465 -16.09 -15.28 2.22
N CYS A 466 -16.74 -14.34 1.53
CA CYS A 466 -17.88 -13.57 2.04
C CYS A 466 -19.24 -14.05 1.55
N GLY A 467 -19.30 -14.85 0.49
CA GLY A 467 -20.55 -15.27 -0.11
C GLY A 467 -20.37 -16.31 -1.21
N ILE A 468 -21.48 -16.88 -1.69
CA ILE A 468 -21.50 -17.98 -2.67
C ILE A 468 -21.76 -17.51 -4.12
N ASN A 469 -22.14 -16.24 -4.30
CA ASN A 469 -22.49 -15.71 -5.63
C ASN A 469 -21.29 -15.73 -6.57
N GLY A 470 -21.52 -16.01 -7.86
CA GLY A 470 -20.45 -16.02 -8.87
C GLY A 470 -19.34 -17.05 -8.60
N ARG A 471 -19.70 -18.23 -8.09
CA ARG A 471 -18.78 -19.30 -7.64
C ARG A 471 -17.84 -18.86 -6.50
N GLY A 472 -18.34 -18.00 -5.60
CA GLY A 472 -17.62 -17.49 -4.44
C GLY A 472 -17.35 -16.00 -4.54
N GLN A 473 -17.59 -15.28 -3.44
CA GLN A 473 -17.29 -13.85 -3.29
C GLN A 473 -16.19 -13.66 -2.26
N TRP A 474 -15.27 -12.76 -2.58
CA TRP A 474 -14.03 -12.58 -1.86
C TRP A 474 -13.82 -11.11 -1.51
N THR A 475 -13.22 -10.85 -0.35
CA THR A 475 -12.76 -9.51 0.05
C THR A 475 -11.45 -9.61 0.84
N VAL A 476 -10.82 -8.46 1.11
CA VAL A 476 -9.58 -8.38 1.88
C VAL A 476 -9.80 -7.47 3.09
N ASP A 477 -9.54 -8.00 4.27
CA ASP A 477 -9.60 -7.25 5.52
C ASP A 477 -8.24 -6.55 5.76
N PHE A 478 -8.01 -5.45 5.03
CA PHE A 478 -6.71 -4.76 5.00
C PHE A 478 -6.16 -4.41 6.39
N GLY A 479 -6.99 -4.01 7.37
CA GLY A 479 -6.52 -3.67 8.71
C GLY A 479 -5.75 -4.82 9.39
N GLN A 480 -6.36 -6.01 9.45
CA GLN A 480 -5.76 -7.19 10.07
C GLN A 480 -4.56 -7.70 9.27
N LEU A 481 -4.68 -7.70 7.94
CA LEU A 481 -3.59 -8.13 7.07
C LEU A 481 -2.37 -7.23 7.21
N MET A 482 -2.58 -5.92 7.34
CA MET A 482 -1.50 -4.95 7.50
C MET A 482 -0.82 -5.03 8.87
N GLU A 483 -1.55 -5.37 9.92
CA GLU A 483 -0.96 -5.73 11.22
C GLU A 483 -0.08 -6.96 11.10
N SER A 484 -0.59 -8.03 10.45
CA SER A 484 0.18 -9.24 10.22
C SER A 484 1.46 -9.00 9.41
N LEU A 485 1.40 -8.16 8.37
CA LEU A 485 2.56 -7.79 7.57
C LEU A 485 3.58 -6.97 8.38
N ARG A 486 3.13 -5.99 9.16
CA ARG A 486 4.02 -5.21 10.05
C ARG A 486 4.71 -6.09 11.09
N GLU A 487 4.00 -7.07 11.64
CA GLU A 487 4.58 -8.05 12.55
C GLU A 487 5.60 -8.96 11.88
N ALA A 488 5.33 -9.42 10.65
CA ALA A 488 6.27 -10.23 9.89
C ALA A 488 7.58 -9.48 9.59
N GLU A 489 7.49 -8.21 9.19
CA GLU A 489 8.66 -7.34 8.97
C GLU A 489 9.45 -7.11 10.27
N LEU A 490 8.76 -6.85 11.38
CA LEU A 490 9.39 -6.67 12.68
C LEU A 490 10.11 -7.94 13.15
N ASP A 491 9.49 -9.10 12.95
CA ASP A 491 10.07 -10.40 13.26
C ASP A 491 11.33 -10.68 12.40
N ALA A 492 11.29 -10.33 11.11
CA ALA A 492 12.43 -10.44 10.21
C ALA A 492 13.60 -9.55 10.67
N TYR A 493 13.32 -8.30 11.03
CA TYR A 493 14.31 -7.37 11.58
C TYR A 493 14.95 -7.90 12.88
N ILE A 494 14.13 -8.41 13.82
CA ILE A 494 14.61 -8.96 15.09
C ILE A 494 15.45 -10.21 14.83
N GLN A 495 15.03 -11.08 13.90
CA GLN A 495 15.78 -12.29 13.56
C GLN A 495 17.12 -11.95 12.91
N GLN A 496 17.20 -10.94 12.05
CA GLN A 496 18.45 -10.52 11.42
C GLN A 496 19.41 -9.90 12.43
N SER A 497 18.90 -9.09 13.37
CA SER A 497 19.71 -8.35 14.33
C SER A 497 20.12 -9.19 15.56
N PHE A 498 19.21 -10.03 16.05
CA PHE A 498 19.38 -10.79 17.30
C PHE A 498 19.31 -12.30 17.10
N GLY A 499 19.15 -12.79 15.87
CA GLY A 499 19.07 -14.23 15.59
C GLY A 499 17.77 -14.86 16.08
N ARG A 500 17.67 -16.18 15.86
CA ARG A 500 16.46 -16.96 16.18
C ARG A 500 16.11 -16.97 17.67
N HIS A 501 17.10 -16.89 18.56
CA HIS A 501 16.88 -16.84 20.00
C HIS A 501 16.25 -15.52 20.44
N GLY A 502 16.69 -14.38 19.87
CA GLY A 502 16.08 -13.08 20.16
C GLY A 502 14.62 -13.04 19.70
N LEU A 503 14.36 -13.50 18.46
CA LEU A 503 13.00 -13.60 17.92
C LEU A 503 12.09 -14.51 18.75
N ARG A 504 12.61 -15.65 19.23
CA ARG A 504 11.84 -16.54 20.09
C ARG A 504 11.41 -15.83 21.38
N LEU A 505 12.33 -15.12 22.04
CA LEU A 505 12.05 -14.41 23.29
C LEU A 505 11.01 -13.31 23.07
N THR A 506 11.10 -12.54 21.98
CA THR A 506 10.11 -11.49 21.69
C THR A 506 8.74 -12.04 21.34
N ARG A 507 8.66 -13.16 20.60
CA ARG A 507 7.38 -13.85 20.32
C ARG A 507 6.71 -14.33 21.61
N ILE A 508 7.48 -14.91 22.53
CA ILE A 508 6.96 -15.35 23.84
C ILE A 508 6.45 -14.14 24.64
N LEU A 509 7.21 -13.04 24.67
CA LEU A 509 6.79 -11.82 25.38
C LEU A 509 5.57 -11.15 24.73
N ARG A 510 5.41 -11.25 23.41
CA ARG A 510 4.22 -10.76 22.70
C ARG A 510 2.98 -11.58 23.06
N GLU A 511 3.11 -12.91 23.12
CA GLU A 511 1.99 -13.81 23.42
C GLU A 511 1.62 -13.85 24.91
N LYS A 512 2.62 -13.89 25.80
CA LYS A 512 2.41 -14.02 27.27
C LYS A 512 2.41 -12.68 28.00
N GLY A 513 2.76 -11.59 27.33
CA GLY A 513 2.92 -10.28 27.94
C GLY A 513 4.15 -10.18 28.84
N LYS A 514 3.98 -9.59 30.02
CA LYS A 514 5.09 -9.30 30.94
C LYS A 514 5.52 -10.57 31.69
N LEU A 515 6.79 -10.97 31.56
CA LEU A 515 7.31 -12.18 32.19
C LEU A 515 8.46 -11.88 33.15
N ASP A 516 8.51 -12.60 34.26
CA ASP A 516 9.62 -12.48 35.21
C ASP A 516 10.87 -13.23 34.70
N GLU A 517 12.00 -13.00 35.36
CA GLU A 517 13.27 -13.62 34.99
C GLU A 517 13.31 -15.15 35.17
N LYS A 518 12.36 -15.73 35.93
CA LYS A 518 12.31 -17.19 36.18
C LYS A 518 11.43 -17.92 35.18
N MET A 519 10.29 -17.34 34.80
CA MET A 519 9.33 -17.93 33.89
C MET A 519 9.79 -17.81 32.44
N LEU A 520 10.46 -16.72 32.07
CA LEU A 520 10.92 -16.51 30.68
C LEU A 520 11.89 -17.61 30.19
N PRO A 521 12.93 -18.03 30.93
CA PRO A 521 13.79 -19.14 30.51
C PRO A 521 13.05 -20.48 30.38
N SER A 522 12.09 -20.74 31.28
CA SER A 522 11.27 -21.94 31.25
C SER A 522 10.39 -21.98 29.99
N ALA A 523 9.70 -20.89 29.69
CA ALA A 523 8.87 -20.76 28.48
C ALA A 523 9.68 -20.84 27.19
N ALA A 524 10.91 -20.30 27.17
CA ALA A 524 11.78 -20.31 26.00
C ALA A 524 12.53 -21.64 25.77
N LEU A 525 12.51 -22.54 26.77
CA LEU A 525 13.33 -23.76 26.83
C LEU A 525 14.82 -23.44 26.62
N MET A 526 15.31 -22.42 27.35
CA MET A 526 16.69 -21.93 27.25
C MET A 526 17.34 -21.87 28.64
N LYS A 527 18.68 -21.93 28.67
CA LYS A 527 19.43 -21.76 29.92
C LYS A 527 19.28 -20.34 30.43
N LYS A 528 19.18 -20.18 31.76
CA LYS A 528 19.01 -18.87 32.41
C LYS A 528 20.10 -17.86 32.00
N SER A 529 21.36 -18.28 31.98
CA SER A 529 22.51 -17.44 31.56
C SER A 529 22.35 -16.87 30.17
N ASP A 530 21.89 -17.69 29.23
CA ASP A 530 21.81 -17.35 27.81
C ASP A 530 20.65 -16.38 27.57
N VAL A 531 19.52 -16.59 28.26
CA VAL A 531 18.39 -15.66 28.25
C VAL A 531 18.80 -14.32 28.84
N GLN A 532 19.45 -14.30 30.01
CA GLN A 532 19.92 -13.04 30.63
C GLN A 532 20.84 -12.25 29.70
N GLY A 533 21.85 -12.92 29.12
CA GLY A 533 22.77 -12.26 28.18
C GLY A 533 22.05 -11.72 26.94
N LYS A 534 21.05 -12.46 26.43
CA LYS A 534 20.28 -12.02 25.27
C LYS A 534 19.32 -10.88 25.56
N MET A 535 18.59 -10.95 26.67
CA MET A 535 17.66 -9.91 27.11
C MET A 535 18.39 -8.60 27.40
N LEU A 536 19.57 -8.66 28.02
CA LEU A 536 20.41 -7.49 28.23
C LEU A 536 20.84 -6.85 26.90
N ALA A 537 21.30 -7.64 25.94
CA ALA A 537 21.68 -7.13 24.62
C ALA A 537 20.49 -6.48 23.88
N MET A 538 19.29 -7.07 24.01
CA MET A 538 18.06 -6.54 23.41
C MET A 538 17.56 -5.27 24.13
N GLN A 539 17.77 -5.17 25.44
CA GLN A 539 17.49 -3.98 26.22
C GLN A 539 18.40 -2.82 25.83
N MET A 540 19.70 -3.07 25.67
CA MET A 540 20.66 -2.04 25.23
C MET A 540 20.34 -1.50 23.84
N ALA A 541 19.71 -2.32 22.99
CA ALA A 541 19.22 -1.92 21.68
C ALA A 541 17.80 -1.32 21.68
N GLY A 542 17.15 -1.22 22.85
CA GLY A 542 15.84 -0.59 23.00
C GLY A 542 14.65 -1.43 22.50
N LEU A 543 14.80 -2.74 22.30
CA LEU A 543 13.68 -3.62 21.89
C LEU A 543 12.83 -4.12 23.06
N VAL A 544 13.46 -4.29 24.22
CA VAL A 544 12.80 -4.85 25.42
C VAL A 544 13.13 -3.97 26.60
N ASP A 545 12.15 -3.73 27.46
CA ASP A 545 12.33 -2.99 28.69
C ASP A 545 12.03 -3.84 29.93
N VAL A 546 12.47 -3.34 31.08
CA VAL A 546 12.20 -3.93 32.39
C VAL A 546 11.22 -3.05 33.14
N GLN A 547 10.10 -3.65 33.56
CA GLN A 547 9.15 -3.04 34.48
C GLN A 547 9.49 -3.42 35.91
N GLU A 548 9.75 -2.42 36.73
CA GLU A 548 9.92 -2.56 38.17
C GLU A 548 8.55 -2.50 38.88
N VAL A 549 8.29 -3.46 39.76
CA VAL A 549 7.09 -3.51 40.60
C VAL A 549 7.52 -3.68 42.06
N PRO A 550 7.57 -2.58 42.84
CA PRO A 550 7.92 -2.62 44.26
C PRO A 550 6.88 -3.41 45.07
N LYS A 551 7.34 -4.30 45.97
CA LYS A 551 6.44 -5.00 46.91
C LYS A 551 6.02 -4.12 48.08
N ASP A 552 6.77 -3.06 48.35
CA ASP A 552 6.54 -2.11 49.44
C ASP A 552 6.97 -0.70 49.04
N ASN A 553 6.58 0.29 49.85
CA ASN A 553 6.83 1.70 49.56
C ASN A 553 8.32 2.10 49.60
N SER A 554 9.20 1.22 50.12
CA SER A 554 10.64 1.48 50.19
C SER A 554 11.34 1.42 48.84
N ARG A 555 10.72 0.78 47.82
CA ARG A 555 11.26 0.59 46.45
C ARG A 555 12.69 0.04 46.42
N LEU A 556 13.10 -0.71 47.44
CA LEU A 556 14.41 -1.34 47.47
C LEU A 556 14.48 -2.47 46.43
N ALA A 557 15.61 -2.61 45.74
CA ALA A 557 15.77 -3.60 44.66
C ALA A 557 15.53 -5.04 45.13
N ASN A 558 15.92 -5.39 46.36
CA ASN A 558 15.68 -6.72 46.96
C ASN A 558 14.20 -7.00 47.27
N ARG A 559 13.35 -5.96 47.30
CA ARG A 559 11.90 -6.06 47.48
C ARG A 559 11.13 -5.66 46.23
N THR A 560 11.78 -5.60 45.07
CA THR A 560 11.17 -5.22 43.80
C THR A 560 11.14 -6.42 42.85
N LEU A 561 10.02 -6.61 42.15
CA LEU A 561 9.90 -7.59 41.08
C LEU A 561 10.24 -6.92 39.76
N PHE A 562 10.95 -7.64 38.90
CA PHE A 562 11.38 -7.17 37.59
C PHE A 562 10.72 -8.03 36.51
N PHE A 563 9.98 -7.39 35.61
CA PHE A 563 9.31 -8.06 34.49
C PHE A 563 9.86 -7.53 33.18
N TRP A 564 10.28 -8.44 32.32
CA TRP A 564 10.59 -8.14 30.94
C TRP A 564 9.31 -7.96 30.15
N PHE A 565 9.28 -6.95 29.28
CA PHE A 565 8.17 -6.76 28.35
C PHE A 565 8.67 -6.22 27.01
N PHE A 566 7.94 -6.59 25.96
CA PHE A 566 8.20 -6.15 24.59
C PHE A 566 7.09 -5.19 24.18
N ASP A 567 7.45 -3.98 23.77
CA ASP A 567 6.52 -2.98 23.24
C ASP A 567 6.67 -2.93 21.72
N GLY A 568 5.70 -3.52 21.02
CA GLY A 568 5.70 -3.60 19.56
C GLY A 568 5.58 -2.24 18.89
N GLU A 569 4.71 -1.36 19.39
CA GLU A 569 4.46 -0.04 18.77
C GLU A 569 5.66 0.89 18.92
N ARG A 570 6.27 0.90 20.10
CA ARG A 570 7.50 1.67 20.34
C ARG A 570 8.64 1.15 19.48
N THR A 571 8.79 -0.17 19.37
CA THR A 571 9.83 -0.78 18.53
C THR A 571 9.61 -0.46 17.05
N GLN A 572 8.36 -0.51 16.56
CA GLN A 572 8.01 -0.10 15.18
C GLN A 572 8.35 1.38 14.93
N SER A 573 8.04 2.27 15.87
CA SER A 573 8.34 3.70 15.76
C SER A 573 9.84 3.99 15.75
N GLN A 574 10.61 3.30 16.60
CA GLN A 574 12.07 3.39 16.63
C GLN A 574 12.69 2.85 15.34
N LEU A 575 12.23 1.68 14.89
CA LEU A 575 12.69 1.07 13.64
C LEU A 575 12.44 2.01 12.44
N LEU A 576 11.27 2.64 12.37
CA LEU A 576 10.96 3.60 11.31
C LEU A 576 11.94 4.79 11.31
N ASP A 577 12.28 5.34 12.47
CA ASP A 577 13.26 6.44 12.57
C ASP A 577 14.68 6.00 12.20
N ASP A 578 15.08 4.79 12.60
CA ASP A 578 16.37 4.20 12.23
C ASP A 578 16.46 3.94 10.71
N VAL A 579 15.37 3.54 10.07
CA VAL A 579 15.28 3.40 8.61
C VAL A 579 15.43 4.75 7.92
N TYR A 580 14.75 5.81 8.39
CA TYR A 580 14.98 7.16 7.83
C TYR A 580 16.42 7.62 7.97
N LYS A 581 17.04 7.35 9.11
CA LYS A 581 18.45 7.67 9.36
C LYS A 581 19.38 6.87 8.42
N ALA A 582 19.06 5.61 8.16
CA ALA A 582 19.81 4.79 7.21
C ALA A 582 19.68 5.33 5.77
N MET A 583 18.48 5.67 5.33
CA MET A 583 18.23 6.31 4.03
C MET A 583 18.99 7.63 3.89
N LEU A 584 18.90 8.48 4.92
CA LEU A 584 19.60 9.77 4.97
C LEU A 584 21.12 9.59 4.81
N ARG A 585 21.70 8.64 5.54
CA ARG A 585 23.14 8.33 5.44
C ARG A 585 23.53 7.81 4.06
N CYS A 586 22.70 6.99 3.42
CA CYS A 586 22.95 6.51 2.06
C CYS A 586 23.01 7.69 1.07
N LEU A 587 22.04 8.62 1.14
CA LEU A 587 21.99 9.78 0.25
C LEU A 587 23.11 10.80 0.55
N GLN A 588 23.46 11.02 1.81
CA GLN A 588 24.62 11.85 2.18
C GLN A 588 25.91 11.25 1.65
N THR A 589 26.07 9.92 1.74
CA THR A 589 27.23 9.21 1.19
C THR A 589 27.27 9.38 -0.34
N LEU A 590 26.13 9.26 -1.01
CA LEU A 590 26.04 9.49 -2.46
C LEU A 590 26.47 10.91 -2.84
N GLN A 591 26.07 11.94 -2.10
CA GLN A 591 26.52 13.32 -2.35
C GLN A 591 28.03 13.49 -2.17
N VAL A 592 28.61 12.82 -1.16
CA VAL A 592 30.07 12.83 -0.96
C VAL A 592 30.79 12.16 -2.12
N GLU A 593 30.31 11.03 -2.62
CA GLU A 593 30.90 10.37 -3.79
C GLU A 593 30.76 11.20 -5.07
N ARG A 594 29.59 11.82 -5.30
CA ARG A 594 29.38 12.76 -6.42
C ARG A 594 30.35 13.94 -6.34
N HIS A 595 30.59 14.48 -5.15
CA HIS A 595 31.51 15.60 -4.97
C HIS A 595 32.97 15.19 -5.20
N LYS A 596 33.38 13.98 -4.79
CA LYS A 596 34.73 13.45 -5.05
C LYS A 596 35.03 13.35 -6.54
N GLU A 597 34.09 12.83 -7.32
CA GLU A 597 34.26 12.59 -8.76
C GLU A 597 33.66 13.70 -9.64
N ARG A 598 33.38 14.90 -9.08
CA ARG A 598 32.70 16.02 -9.78
C ARG A 598 33.33 16.43 -11.11
N ASN A 599 34.66 16.33 -11.23
CA ASN A 599 35.38 16.69 -12.44
C ASN A 599 35.11 15.69 -13.57
N ILE A 600 34.94 14.41 -13.24
CA ILE A 600 34.59 13.35 -14.18
C ILE A 600 33.12 13.48 -14.56
N LEU A 601 32.24 13.70 -13.58
CA LEU A 601 30.80 13.87 -13.84
C LEU A 601 30.52 15.09 -14.74
N SER A 602 31.12 16.24 -14.45
CA SER A 602 31.01 17.43 -15.32
C SER A 602 31.66 17.25 -16.70
N PHE A 603 32.57 16.30 -16.86
CA PHE A 603 33.09 15.92 -18.18
C PHE A 603 32.06 15.10 -18.97
N VAL A 604 31.43 14.12 -18.32
CA VAL A 604 30.43 13.23 -18.94
C VAL A 604 29.11 13.95 -19.25
N GLU A 605 28.72 14.93 -18.43
CA GLU A 605 27.48 15.70 -18.63
C GLU A 605 27.47 16.58 -19.89
N ARG A 606 28.63 16.78 -20.55
CA ARG A 606 28.70 17.57 -21.78
C ARG A 606 28.01 16.85 -22.93
N LYS A 607 27.29 17.62 -23.76
CA LYS A 607 26.46 17.08 -24.85
C LYS A 607 27.25 16.29 -25.91
N ASP A 608 28.52 16.61 -26.09
CA ASP A 608 29.46 15.96 -27.02
C ASP A 608 30.05 14.64 -26.48
N VAL A 609 30.02 14.45 -25.16
CA VAL A 609 30.56 13.26 -24.48
C VAL A 609 29.44 12.26 -24.15
N LYS A 610 28.26 12.76 -23.79
CA LYS A 610 27.11 11.95 -23.37
C LYS A 610 26.73 10.89 -24.42
N GLY A 611 26.72 9.62 -24.02
CA GLY A 611 26.47 8.45 -24.87
C GLY A 611 27.68 7.94 -25.64
N LYS A 612 28.86 8.57 -25.49
CA LYS A 612 30.14 8.18 -26.08
C LYS A 612 31.27 8.18 -25.04
N GLU A 613 30.92 7.88 -23.79
CA GLU A 613 31.82 7.97 -22.65
C GLU A 613 33.04 7.05 -22.81
N GLU A 614 32.83 5.84 -23.35
CA GLU A 614 33.89 4.85 -23.58
C GLU A 614 34.88 5.28 -24.67
N GLU A 615 34.40 5.96 -25.72
CA GLU A 615 35.23 6.39 -26.86
C GLU A 615 36.04 7.65 -26.55
N VAL A 616 35.48 8.56 -25.74
CA VAL A 616 36.02 9.90 -25.52
C VAL A 616 36.93 9.97 -24.28
N MET A 617 36.72 9.09 -23.30
CA MET A 617 37.48 9.11 -22.05
C MET A 617 38.71 8.21 -22.08
N THR A 618 39.71 8.53 -21.27
CA THR A 618 40.81 7.60 -21.02
C THR A 618 40.31 6.41 -20.20
N ALA A 619 40.88 5.22 -20.42
CA ALA A 619 40.46 3.99 -19.73
C ALA A 619 40.45 4.14 -18.19
N GLU A 620 41.40 4.88 -17.61
CA GLU A 620 41.42 5.14 -16.16
C GLU A 620 40.22 5.97 -15.68
N HIS A 621 39.87 7.03 -16.40
CA HIS A 621 38.71 7.87 -16.06
C HIS A 621 37.39 7.13 -16.32
N TYR A 622 37.33 6.35 -17.40
CA TYR A 622 36.16 5.52 -17.72
C TYR A 622 35.92 4.45 -16.64
N ASN A 623 36.97 3.76 -16.19
CA ASN A 623 36.86 2.79 -15.10
C ASN A 623 36.43 3.44 -13.77
N LYS A 624 36.93 4.64 -13.46
CA LYS A 624 36.46 5.41 -12.29
C LYS A 624 34.98 5.80 -12.41
N TYR A 625 34.56 6.23 -13.58
CA TYR A 625 33.16 6.57 -13.87
C TYR A 625 32.24 5.35 -13.70
N ASN A 626 32.60 4.20 -14.26
CA ASN A 626 31.83 2.96 -14.11
C ASN A 626 31.73 2.52 -12.65
N ARG A 627 32.85 2.59 -11.90
CA ARG A 627 32.82 2.29 -10.46
C ARG A 627 31.88 3.24 -9.70
N HIS A 628 31.88 4.53 -10.04
CA HIS A 628 30.97 5.50 -9.46
C HIS A 628 29.50 5.18 -9.79
N LEU A 629 29.19 4.78 -11.03
CA LEU A 629 27.85 4.35 -11.43
C LEU A 629 27.39 3.12 -10.64
N GLU A 630 28.25 2.12 -10.46
CA GLU A 630 27.93 0.94 -9.64
C GLU A 630 27.68 1.30 -8.18
N GLU A 631 28.48 2.19 -7.60
CA GLU A 631 28.30 2.67 -6.22
C GLU A 631 26.99 3.45 -6.08
N GLN A 632 26.68 4.31 -7.06
CA GLN A 632 25.42 5.04 -7.11
C GLN A 632 24.21 4.08 -7.21
N GLU A 633 24.26 3.09 -8.09
CA GLU A 633 23.21 2.09 -8.26
C GLU A 633 22.99 1.29 -6.97
N LYS A 634 24.07 0.83 -6.33
CA LYS A 634 24.00 0.12 -5.04
C LYS A 634 23.35 0.99 -3.96
N LEU A 635 23.76 2.25 -3.82
CA LEU A 635 23.21 3.16 -2.80
C LEU A 635 21.73 3.46 -3.04
N LEU A 636 21.35 3.79 -4.27
CA LEU A 636 19.95 4.05 -4.63
C LEU A 636 19.09 2.79 -4.47
N GLY A 637 19.61 1.62 -4.85
CA GLY A 637 18.96 0.33 -4.62
C GLY A 637 18.72 0.04 -3.14
N GLN A 638 19.67 0.37 -2.25
CA GLN A 638 19.44 0.26 -0.80
C GLN A 638 18.37 1.23 -0.30
N VAL A 639 18.35 2.47 -0.81
CA VAL A 639 17.29 3.44 -0.46
C VAL A 639 15.92 2.92 -0.87
N MET A 640 15.79 2.29 -2.05
CA MET A 640 14.52 1.68 -2.49
C MET A 640 14.08 0.53 -1.58
N ARG A 641 15.00 -0.35 -1.16
CA ARG A 641 14.68 -1.46 -0.23
C ARG A 641 14.26 -0.95 1.16
N LEU A 642 14.93 0.10 1.64
CA LEU A 642 14.58 0.75 2.90
C LEU A 642 13.21 1.44 2.82
N ASP A 643 12.85 2.02 1.67
CA ASP A 643 11.52 2.57 1.43
C ASP A 643 10.41 1.50 1.50
N ASP A 644 10.67 0.24 1.14
CA ASP A 644 9.68 -0.85 1.30
C ASP A 644 9.32 -1.04 2.79
N MET A 645 10.31 -0.97 3.68
CA MET A 645 10.07 -1.01 5.12
C MET A 645 9.28 0.21 5.60
N VAL A 646 9.61 1.41 5.10
CA VAL A 646 8.85 2.63 5.44
C VAL A 646 7.40 2.51 4.98
N ALA A 647 7.16 2.01 3.78
CA ALA A 647 5.82 1.87 3.23
C ALA A 647 4.95 0.95 4.12
N VAL A 648 5.48 -0.19 4.57
CA VAL A 648 4.79 -1.11 5.49
C VAL A 648 4.54 -0.50 6.86
N LEU A 649 5.53 0.18 7.45
CA LEU A 649 5.42 0.72 8.81
C LEU A 649 4.55 2.00 8.87
N ARG A 650 4.58 2.83 7.82
CA ARG A 650 4.01 4.19 7.84
C ARG A 650 2.83 4.42 6.91
N ASP A 651 2.74 3.78 5.76
CA ASP A 651 1.77 4.18 4.73
C ASP A 651 0.63 3.21 4.57
N TYR A 652 0.93 1.93 4.70
CA TYR A 652 -0.05 0.87 4.52
C TYR A 652 -0.95 0.71 5.75
#